data_AF-A0A9P7V851-F1
#
_entry.id   AF-A0A9P7V851-F1
#
_cell.length_a   1.000
_cell.length_b   1.000
_cell.length_c   1.000
_cell.angle_alpha   90.00
_cell.angle_beta   90.00
_cell.angle_gamma   90.00
#
_symmetry.space_group_name_H-M   'P 1'
#
loop_
_entity.id
_entity.type
_entity.pdbx_description
1 polymer ?
#
loop_
_entity_poly.entity_id
_entity_poly.type
_entity_poly.pdbx_seq_one_letter_code
_entity_poly.pdbx_strand_id
1 'polypeptide(L)'
;MEDAYVKVLEETNYARNWSLKFTEHPHLAGSSSGLSLAEWTQTQFKEFGLSNVEIKPYYVYTNFPLDHLLSMVTQKGDVVYQASLEEDELAQDPSSWRNNSVPTFHGYSASGNVTGQFFYANYGRKEDFEKLQDDGIDMKGKIAIVRYGYTYRGLKVKFAQEHGCIGVVMYLDPGDDMGVTPANGFKQYPDGPARHESSVQRGSVLFLSYGVGDPTTPGYASSSPDVARKDPSHVLPHIPSLPVSYRDILPILQQLNGPIPKQKDWIGELQGYNYSIGPSDESAPQLNLYNLQKYNVTPIWNVMGEIKGIFDDEVVVIGNHRDSWAGSAGDPNSGSATMFEIIRGLQAIKRTHPEWKPLRTIIFASFDGEEQGMLGSTEWAEDLLKSLQKKVIAYLNMDIAVGGSALTLSLSPVLNKVLMECAKKVTYPRPTESGRTITLYEHYQSGPFEGKIDILGSGSDFTVFLEHLGIPSMDAGFGSGSNKDPVYQYHSNYDLFYWMDTMADPGFKLHNAMAQYLGLVLLELSSREVINFDVTTYANDIHGYFNDTLESAPKEWFKKPTNFTLIHRSHHNNPHFKDLVQLTHAALTVFTKMSTKFDKYKDQLQVRLDKNDKLSFWEKVWLTIRLKHVNLRLKYLERHFIHEGGLKDRSWFKHIIFASGRYTGYEGQLLPCIREAIEDDLFEDAVLLINVLLKTIARVTDAAMQLINKYDNFLFDCDGVIWLDDVAIKGVKDTIEYLSLLNKQVAFVTNNSSRSRDYYMKKFERLGYTNVSKDRIFPTSYAAAVHLNNELDIPEGSKVWVLGDHGIEEELREFNYIPVGGSSVELDGPFDDNSPLLVPDPEVKATVVGSTKSINYMRISLTLQYLLDPKMPFIGTNIDRVYPGPKGLILPAGGSVVNFMEYTSHRDCINVGKPSRILLDDILKICRFERERTIMVGDTLYTDIKFGNDGELGGTNGSSLLVLTGQTKKLTLDKFLEDPNEVAVFDDTMIPLYVINSFGDIIELINRE
;
A
#
# COMPACT_ATOMS: atom_id res chain seq x y z
N MET A 1 -14.30 -10.84 28.67
CA MET A 1 -13.58 -9.55 28.50
C MET A 1 -14.48 -8.52 27.86
N GLU A 2 -14.98 -8.75 26.64
CA GLU A 2 -15.95 -7.86 25.98
C GLU A 2 -17.18 -7.57 26.85
N ASP A 3 -17.80 -8.59 27.45
CA ASP A 3 -18.94 -8.39 28.36
C ASP A 3 -18.60 -7.51 29.58
N ALA A 4 -17.39 -7.66 30.13
CA ALA A 4 -16.94 -6.85 31.27
C ALA A 4 -16.68 -5.40 30.86
N TYR A 5 -16.17 -5.19 29.64
CA TYR A 5 -15.99 -3.87 29.04
C TYR A 5 -17.33 -3.17 28.80
N VAL A 6 -18.27 -3.81 28.11
CA VAL A 6 -19.57 -3.21 27.79
C VAL A 6 -20.36 -2.94 29.07
N LYS A 7 -20.41 -3.91 29.99
CA LYS A 7 -21.18 -3.80 31.23
C LYS A 7 -20.82 -2.57 32.07
N VAL A 8 -19.54 -2.23 32.20
CA VAL A 8 -19.15 -1.06 33.03
C VAL A 8 -19.60 0.27 32.42
N LEU A 9 -19.69 0.33 31.08
CA LEU A 9 -20.18 1.48 30.32
C LEU A 9 -21.71 1.53 30.33
N GLU A 10 -22.40 0.40 30.48
CA GLU A 10 -23.85 0.36 30.68
C GLU A 10 -24.27 0.77 32.11
N GLU A 11 -23.50 0.37 33.12
CA GLU A 11 -23.80 0.67 34.52
C GLU A 11 -23.57 2.15 34.88
N THR A 12 -22.54 2.77 34.29
CA THR A 12 -22.15 4.16 34.56
C THR A 12 -21.67 4.84 33.28
N ASN A 13 -22.03 6.11 33.09
CA ASN A 13 -21.61 6.92 31.95
C ASN A 13 -21.04 8.25 32.46
N TYR A 14 -19.74 8.49 32.23
CA TYR A 14 -19.07 9.74 32.60
C TYR A 14 -18.75 10.64 31.40
N ALA A 15 -19.18 10.30 30.17
CA ALA A 15 -18.93 11.11 28.99
C ALA A 15 -19.38 12.58 29.16
N ARG A 16 -20.50 12.80 29.84
CA ARG A 16 -20.98 14.15 30.20
C ARG A 16 -19.98 14.93 31.06
N ASN A 17 -19.38 14.29 32.05
CA ASN A 17 -18.40 14.91 32.95
C ASN A 17 -17.12 15.26 32.19
N TRP A 18 -16.67 14.39 31.28
CA TRP A 18 -15.49 14.64 30.46
C TRP A 18 -15.73 15.77 29.48
N SER A 19 -16.85 15.73 28.74
CA SER A 19 -17.23 16.80 27.80
C SER A 19 -17.31 18.17 28.51
N LEU A 20 -17.92 18.23 29.69
CA LEU A 20 -17.95 19.47 30.48
C LEU A 20 -16.55 19.98 30.82
N LYS A 21 -15.61 19.08 31.15
CA LYS A 21 -14.25 19.46 31.52
C LYS A 21 -13.45 19.98 30.32
N PHE A 22 -13.53 19.27 29.19
CA PHE A 22 -12.86 19.67 27.96
C PHE A 22 -13.36 21.03 27.46
N THR A 23 -14.66 21.31 27.61
CA THR A 23 -15.32 22.53 27.11
C THR A 23 -15.27 23.72 28.07
N GLU A 24 -14.55 23.65 29.20
CA GLU A 24 -14.52 24.74 30.20
C GLU A 24 -13.97 26.05 29.63
N HIS A 25 -13.00 25.98 28.72
CA HIS A 25 -12.31 27.13 28.17
C HIS A 25 -11.95 26.90 26.69
N PRO A 26 -11.98 27.93 25.83
CA PRO A 26 -11.43 27.82 24.49
C PRO A 26 -9.95 27.44 24.53
N HIS A 27 -9.55 26.49 23.69
CA HIS A 27 -8.22 25.88 23.72
C HIS A 27 -7.67 25.71 22.31
N LEU A 28 -7.52 26.85 21.62
CA LEU A 28 -6.86 26.94 20.32
C LEU A 28 -5.42 26.37 20.39
N ALA A 29 -4.97 25.75 19.31
CA ALA A 29 -3.63 25.18 19.25
C ALA A 29 -2.53 26.18 19.64
N GLY A 30 -1.60 25.73 20.48
CA GLY A 30 -0.51 26.55 20.98
C GLY A 30 -0.89 27.61 22.02
N SER A 31 -2.16 27.66 22.46
CA SER A 31 -2.61 28.54 23.54
C SER A 31 -2.23 28.03 24.94
N SER A 32 -2.21 28.92 25.92
CA SER A 32 -1.95 28.56 27.33
C SER A 32 -3.04 27.66 27.93
N SER A 33 -4.29 27.84 27.52
CA SER A 33 -5.39 26.95 27.91
C SER A 33 -5.22 25.56 27.28
N GLY A 34 -4.81 25.49 26.00
CA GLY A 34 -4.46 24.23 25.33
C GLY A 34 -3.35 23.45 26.04
N LEU A 35 -2.28 24.12 26.49
CA LEU A 35 -1.22 23.50 27.31
C LEU A 35 -1.76 22.99 28.66
N SER A 36 -2.54 23.82 29.36
CA SER A 36 -3.12 23.44 30.66
C SER A 36 -4.01 22.20 30.53
N LEU A 37 -4.78 22.12 29.44
CA LEU A 37 -5.61 20.96 29.12
C LEU A 37 -4.76 19.74 28.74
N ALA A 38 -3.64 19.91 28.03
CA ALA A 38 -2.69 18.83 27.75
C ALA A 38 -2.09 18.23 29.04
N GLU A 39 -1.70 19.08 29.99
CA GLU A 39 -1.20 18.67 31.31
C GLU A 39 -2.26 17.93 32.14
N TRP A 40 -3.52 18.39 32.07
CA TRP A 40 -4.64 17.70 32.68
C TRP A 40 -4.88 16.33 32.03
N THR A 41 -4.92 16.24 30.70
CA THR A 41 -5.06 14.98 29.96
C THR A 41 -3.94 14.01 30.32
N GLN A 42 -2.69 14.48 30.40
CA GLN A 42 -1.55 13.67 30.82
C GLN A 42 -1.75 13.11 32.24
N THR A 43 -2.26 13.93 33.16
CA THR A 43 -2.56 13.52 34.54
C THR A 43 -3.64 12.43 34.55
N GLN A 44 -4.73 12.62 33.79
CA GLN A 44 -5.80 11.63 33.70
C GLN A 44 -5.33 10.32 33.07
N PHE A 45 -4.51 10.36 32.02
CA PHE A 45 -3.89 9.17 31.43
C PHE A 45 -3.09 8.37 32.46
N LYS A 46 -2.32 9.05 33.33
CA LYS A 46 -1.58 8.42 34.43
C LYS A 46 -2.52 7.82 35.48
N GLU A 47 -3.58 8.54 35.87
CA GLU A 47 -4.58 8.06 36.84
C GLU A 47 -5.39 6.86 36.32
N PHE A 48 -5.62 6.79 35.00
CA PHE A 48 -6.20 5.62 34.36
C PHE A 48 -5.25 4.41 34.35
N GLY A 49 -3.96 4.62 34.64
CA GLY A 49 -2.94 3.57 34.71
C GLY A 49 -2.30 3.25 33.37
N LEU A 50 -2.32 4.18 32.41
CA LEU A 50 -1.54 4.09 31.20
C LEU A 50 -0.04 4.21 31.52
N SER A 51 0.79 3.55 30.73
CA SER A 51 2.25 3.60 30.81
C SER A 51 2.83 4.54 29.75
N ASN A 52 4.10 4.94 29.93
CA ASN A 52 4.84 5.82 29.01
C ASN A 52 4.07 7.10 28.64
N VAL A 53 3.39 7.69 29.63
CA VAL A 53 2.57 8.88 29.41
C VAL A 53 3.47 10.11 29.28
N GLU A 54 3.49 10.73 28.10
CA GLU A 54 4.35 11.88 27.79
C GLU A 54 3.59 13.00 27.09
N ILE A 55 4.06 14.23 27.29
CA ILE A 55 3.71 15.38 26.44
C ILE A 55 4.86 15.58 25.46
N LYS A 56 4.56 15.48 24.17
CA LYS A 56 5.53 15.62 23.09
C LYS A 56 5.28 16.96 22.37
N PRO A 57 6.19 17.94 22.51
CA PRO A 57 6.06 19.22 21.84
C PRO A 57 6.57 19.17 20.38
N TYR A 58 5.90 19.91 19.50
CA TYR A 58 6.37 20.28 18.16
C TYR A 58 6.26 21.79 17.97
N TYR A 59 7.13 22.39 17.14
CA TYR A 59 7.23 23.83 17.00
C TYR A 59 6.80 24.24 15.59
N VAL A 60 5.51 24.49 15.42
CA VAL A 60 4.86 24.57 14.12
C VAL A 60 4.70 26.01 13.64
N TYR A 61 4.82 26.25 12.33
CA TYR A 61 4.55 27.56 11.75
C TYR A 61 3.05 27.79 11.56
N THR A 62 2.44 28.63 12.39
CA THR A 62 0.99 28.89 12.39
C THR A 62 0.69 30.39 12.55
N ASN A 63 -0.59 30.77 12.54
CA ASN A 63 -1.04 32.17 12.66
C ASN A 63 -2.13 32.40 13.70
N PHE A 64 -2.17 33.64 14.19
CA PHE A 64 -3.19 34.15 15.10
C PHE A 64 -3.73 35.50 14.61
N PRO A 65 -5.03 35.79 14.80
CA PRO A 65 -5.63 37.04 14.38
C PRO A 65 -5.14 38.18 15.28
N LEU A 66 -4.78 39.31 14.67
CA LEU A 66 -4.47 40.56 15.38
C LEU A 66 -5.59 41.58 15.26
N ASP A 67 -6.17 41.70 14.07
CA ASP A 67 -7.22 42.68 13.77
C ASP A 67 -7.97 42.27 12.49
N HIS A 68 -9.24 42.64 12.39
CA HIS A 68 -10.05 42.39 11.20
C HIS A 68 -11.20 43.38 11.09
N LEU A 69 -11.64 43.63 9.86
CA LEU A 69 -12.79 44.49 9.57
C LEU A 69 -13.43 44.05 8.26
N LEU A 70 -14.76 44.06 8.25
CA LEU A 70 -15.54 43.96 7.03
C LEU A 70 -16.54 45.12 7.02
N SER A 71 -16.44 45.99 6.02
CA SER A 71 -17.29 47.17 5.91
C SER A 71 -17.64 47.50 4.47
N MET A 72 -18.75 48.20 4.28
CA MET A 72 -19.14 48.78 3.00
C MET A 72 -18.74 50.25 3.01
N VAL A 73 -17.96 50.67 2.02
CA VAL A 73 -17.42 52.03 1.91
C VAL A 73 -17.87 52.68 0.61
N THR A 74 -18.26 53.94 0.66
CA THR A 74 -18.57 54.71 -0.57
C THR A 74 -17.29 55.05 -1.33
N GLN A 75 -17.43 55.54 -2.56
CA GLN A 75 -16.31 56.08 -3.36
C GLN A 75 -15.56 57.24 -2.68
N LYS A 76 -16.15 57.88 -1.65
CA LYS A 76 -15.50 58.93 -0.86
C LYS A 76 -14.77 58.41 0.39
N GLY A 77 -14.90 57.12 0.68
CA GLY A 77 -14.34 56.47 1.88
C GLY A 77 -15.26 56.47 3.10
N ASP A 78 -16.51 56.96 2.96
CA ASP A 78 -17.48 56.93 4.06
C ASP A 78 -17.99 55.51 4.30
N VAL A 79 -17.95 55.03 5.56
CA VAL A 79 -18.50 53.72 5.96
C VAL A 79 -20.02 53.80 6.04
N VAL A 80 -20.72 52.97 5.28
CA VAL A 80 -22.20 52.89 5.26
C VAL A 80 -22.76 51.68 5.98
N TYR A 81 -21.95 50.63 6.14
CA TYR A 81 -22.25 49.45 6.93
C TYR A 81 -20.94 48.84 7.44
N GLN A 82 -20.97 48.28 8.64
CA GLN A 82 -19.85 47.56 9.23
C GLN A 82 -20.39 46.30 9.89
N ALA A 83 -19.86 45.15 9.50
CA ALA A 83 -20.21 43.86 10.10
C ALA A 83 -19.75 43.81 11.56
N SER A 84 -20.50 43.10 12.40
CA SER A 84 -20.09 42.88 13.79
C SER A 84 -18.85 42.01 13.89
N LEU A 85 -18.76 40.97 13.04
CA LEU A 85 -17.75 39.91 13.07
C LEU A 85 -17.72 39.17 14.41
N GLU A 86 -18.87 39.14 15.09
CA GLU A 86 -19.00 38.66 16.45
C GLU A 86 -20.23 37.77 16.60
N GLU A 87 -20.04 36.70 17.35
CA GLU A 87 -21.12 35.84 17.84
C GLU A 87 -21.68 36.44 19.13
N ASP A 88 -23.00 36.32 19.32
CA ASP A 88 -23.72 36.89 20.46
C ASP A 88 -23.51 36.05 21.73
N GLU A 89 -23.38 36.71 22.87
CA GLU A 89 -23.45 36.07 24.19
C GLU A 89 -24.92 35.74 24.52
N LEU A 90 -25.19 34.49 24.88
CA LEU A 90 -26.51 33.95 25.12
C LEU A 90 -26.72 33.69 26.62
N ALA A 91 -27.73 34.32 27.24
CA ALA A 91 -27.98 34.19 28.68
C ALA A 91 -28.31 32.74 29.12
N GLN A 92 -28.93 31.96 28.24
CA GLN A 92 -29.32 30.57 28.46
C GLN A 92 -28.14 29.59 28.38
N ASP A 93 -27.08 29.98 27.66
CA ASP A 93 -25.84 29.22 27.53
C ASP A 93 -24.71 30.03 28.15
N PRO A 94 -24.45 29.85 29.46
CA PRO A 94 -23.42 30.62 30.14
C PRO A 94 -22.04 30.45 29.51
N SER A 95 -21.77 29.36 28.77
CA SER A 95 -20.50 29.10 28.08
C SER A 95 -20.28 29.89 26.78
N SER A 96 -21.27 30.66 26.34
CA SER A 96 -21.19 31.54 25.16
C SER A 96 -20.46 32.88 25.42
N TRP A 97 -19.66 32.98 26.49
CA TRP A 97 -18.95 34.21 26.87
C TRP A 97 -18.02 34.72 25.76
N ARG A 98 -18.03 36.02 25.50
CA ARG A 98 -17.27 36.68 24.43
C ARG A 98 -15.89 37.15 24.88
N ASN A 99 -15.71 37.50 26.15
CA ASN A 99 -14.45 38.07 26.65
C ASN A 99 -13.23 37.12 26.57
N ASN A 100 -13.43 35.84 26.25
CA ASN A 100 -12.36 34.85 26.13
C ASN A 100 -12.51 33.96 24.88
N SER A 101 -13.36 34.36 23.92
CA SER A 101 -13.56 33.58 22.69
C SER A 101 -12.46 33.87 21.66
N VAL A 102 -12.19 32.89 20.79
CA VAL A 102 -11.29 33.10 19.67
C VAL A 102 -11.97 34.05 18.68
N PRO A 103 -11.31 35.13 18.21
CA PRO A 103 -11.88 36.04 17.23
C PRO A 103 -12.35 35.29 15.96
N THR A 104 -13.27 35.87 15.19
CA THR A 104 -13.67 35.30 13.90
C THR A 104 -12.53 35.47 12.90
N PHE A 105 -11.92 34.37 12.45
CA PHE A 105 -10.86 34.41 11.45
C PHE A 105 -10.71 33.04 10.77
N HIS A 106 -10.01 33.03 9.64
CA HIS A 106 -9.54 31.79 9.04
C HIS A 106 -8.06 31.56 9.40
N GLY A 107 -7.76 30.34 9.87
CA GLY A 107 -6.38 29.87 9.99
C GLY A 107 -5.68 29.93 8.63
N TYR A 108 -4.41 30.33 8.61
CA TYR A 108 -3.57 30.54 7.44
C TYR A 108 -4.03 31.59 6.42
N SER A 109 -5.04 32.41 6.71
CA SER A 109 -5.46 33.52 5.84
C SER A 109 -4.37 34.59 5.69
N ALA A 110 -4.21 35.14 4.48
CA ALA A 110 -3.22 36.19 4.25
C ALA A 110 -3.60 37.50 4.96
N SER A 111 -2.59 38.27 5.38
CA SER A 111 -2.81 39.65 5.81
C SER A 111 -3.03 40.55 4.60
N GLY A 112 -3.99 41.48 4.69
CA GLY A 112 -4.29 42.42 3.61
C GLY A 112 -5.39 43.41 3.99
N ASN A 113 -5.40 44.56 3.31
CA ASN A 113 -6.49 45.54 3.34
C ASN A 113 -6.88 45.83 1.90
N VAL A 114 -8.03 45.30 1.48
CA VAL A 114 -8.49 45.38 0.10
C VAL A 114 -9.88 45.99 0.04
N THR A 115 -10.12 46.82 -0.97
CA THR A 115 -11.44 47.40 -1.25
C THR A 115 -11.75 47.17 -2.71
N GLY A 116 -12.96 46.68 -3.00
CA GLY A 116 -13.37 46.47 -4.38
C GLY A 116 -14.85 46.14 -4.53
N GLN A 117 -15.28 46.01 -5.77
CA GLN A 117 -16.56 45.38 -6.08
C GLN A 117 -16.55 43.93 -5.60
N PHE A 118 -17.73 43.37 -5.41
CA PHE A 118 -17.89 42.00 -4.94
C PHE A 118 -18.97 41.28 -5.73
N PHE A 119 -18.94 39.96 -5.68
CA PHE A 119 -19.87 39.09 -6.39
C PHE A 119 -20.12 37.82 -5.58
N TYR A 120 -21.25 37.17 -5.83
CA TYR A 120 -21.61 35.90 -5.22
C TYR A 120 -21.16 34.74 -6.11
N ALA A 121 -20.41 33.80 -5.53
CA ALA A 121 -19.79 32.70 -6.24
C ALA A 121 -20.23 31.33 -5.72
N ASN A 122 -21.50 31.21 -5.31
CA ASN A 122 -22.08 29.95 -4.84
C ASN A 122 -21.25 29.31 -3.72
N TYR A 123 -20.80 28.06 -3.88
CA TYR A 123 -19.94 27.35 -2.94
C TYR A 123 -18.45 27.60 -3.22
N GLY A 124 -18.08 28.43 -4.18
CA GLY A 124 -16.69 28.69 -4.54
C GLY A 124 -15.94 27.44 -5.00
N ARG A 125 -16.63 26.48 -5.62
CA ARG A 125 -16.00 25.31 -6.25
C ARG A 125 -15.28 25.73 -7.52
N LYS A 126 -14.37 24.89 -8.01
CA LYS A 126 -13.68 25.14 -9.28
C LYS A 126 -14.69 25.39 -10.41
N GLU A 127 -15.73 24.57 -10.48
CA GLU A 127 -16.78 24.63 -11.50
C GLU A 127 -17.67 25.88 -11.34
N ASP A 128 -17.82 26.42 -10.12
CA ASP A 128 -18.58 27.66 -9.90
C ASP A 128 -17.82 28.85 -10.50
N PHE A 129 -16.50 28.92 -10.32
CA PHE A 129 -15.66 29.98 -10.91
C PHE A 129 -15.52 29.85 -12.44
N GLU A 130 -15.33 28.63 -12.95
CA GLU A 130 -15.31 28.37 -14.39
C GLU A 130 -16.63 28.78 -15.04
N LYS A 131 -17.76 28.44 -14.40
CA LYS A 131 -19.08 28.85 -14.86
C LYS A 131 -19.26 30.36 -14.89
N LEU A 132 -18.80 31.07 -13.85
CA LEU A 132 -18.88 32.54 -13.82
C LEU A 132 -18.05 33.15 -14.94
N GLN A 133 -16.87 32.60 -15.22
CA GLN A 133 -16.05 33.00 -16.35
C GLN A 133 -16.77 32.79 -17.68
N ASP A 134 -17.39 31.62 -17.88
CA ASP A 134 -18.17 31.28 -19.08
C ASP A 134 -19.40 32.19 -19.26
N ASP A 135 -20.05 32.57 -18.17
CA ASP A 135 -21.18 33.51 -18.16
C ASP A 135 -20.73 34.98 -18.33
N GLY A 136 -19.42 35.24 -18.46
CA GLY A 136 -18.84 36.56 -18.71
C GLY A 136 -18.77 37.46 -17.49
N ILE A 137 -18.81 36.90 -16.28
CA ILE A 137 -18.68 37.64 -15.02
C ILE A 137 -17.20 37.98 -14.79
N ASP A 138 -16.88 39.27 -14.74
CA ASP A 138 -15.52 39.74 -14.47
C ASP A 138 -15.19 39.65 -12.98
N MET A 139 -14.29 38.74 -12.60
CA MET A 139 -13.88 38.46 -11.21
C MET A 139 -12.59 39.16 -10.80
N LYS A 140 -11.82 39.68 -11.76
CA LYS A 140 -10.48 40.22 -11.50
C LYS A 140 -10.57 41.50 -10.67
N GLY A 141 -9.76 41.58 -9.61
CA GLY A 141 -9.74 42.74 -8.72
C GLY A 141 -10.97 42.87 -7.81
N LYS A 142 -11.77 41.80 -7.66
CA LYS A 142 -13.01 41.80 -6.88
C LYS A 142 -12.95 40.86 -5.68
N ILE A 143 -13.87 41.03 -4.75
CA ILE A 143 -14.00 40.18 -3.56
C ILE A 143 -15.09 39.14 -3.82
N ALA A 144 -14.75 37.86 -3.68
CA ALA A 144 -15.72 36.78 -3.83
C ALA A 144 -16.47 36.55 -2.50
N ILE A 145 -17.80 36.46 -2.55
CA ILE A 145 -18.63 35.99 -1.44
C ILE A 145 -19.10 34.58 -1.76
N VAL A 146 -18.75 33.63 -0.89
CA VAL A 146 -19.05 32.20 -1.07
C VAL A 146 -19.74 31.62 0.16
N ARG A 147 -20.47 30.55 -0.04
CA ARG A 147 -21.05 29.72 1.01
C ARG A 147 -20.10 28.59 1.42
N TYR A 148 -20.15 28.22 2.68
CA TYR A 148 -19.57 26.96 3.15
C TYR A 148 -20.29 25.73 2.55
N GLY A 149 -19.65 24.56 2.63
CA GLY A 149 -20.18 23.29 2.08
C GLY A 149 -19.47 22.82 0.80
N TYR A 150 -19.72 21.55 0.44
CA TYR A 150 -19.17 20.81 -0.71
C TYR A 150 -17.64 20.70 -0.76
N THR A 151 -16.96 21.80 -1.05
CA THR A 151 -15.50 21.85 -1.15
C THR A 151 -14.90 22.44 0.12
N TYR A 152 -13.75 21.91 0.53
CA TYR A 152 -12.98 22.45 1.64
C TYR A 152 -12.62 23.93 1.44
N ARG A 153 -12.73 24.71 2.53
CA ARG A 153 -12.66 26.18 2.50
C ARG A 153 -11.35 26.75 1.95
N GLY A 154 -10.20 26.12 2.21
CA GLY A 154 -8.92 26.58 1.65
C GLY A 154 -8.90 26.58 0.12
N LEU A 155 -9.55 25.59 -0.50
CA LEU A 155 -9.66 25.53 -1.96
C LEU A 155 -10.58 26.62 -2.53
N LYS A 156 -11.61 27.06 -1.80
CA LYS A 156 -12.42 28.22 -2.20
C LYS A 156 -11.56 29.48 -2.32
N VAL A 157 -10.65 29.71 -1.38
CA VAL A 157 -9.68 30.82 -1.44
C VAL A 157 -8.71 30.63 -2.60
N LYS A 158 -8.20 29.42 -2.80
CA LYS A 158 -7.31 29.08 -3.92
C LYS A 158 -7.94 29.41 -5.27
N PHE A 159 -9.16 28.92 -5.53
CA PHE A 159 -9.83 29.14 -6.80
C PHE A 159 -10.18 30.61 -7.02
N ALA A 160 -10.62 31.33 -5.98
CA ALA A 160 -10.82 32.77 -6.08
C ALA A 160 -9.53 33.51 -6.47
N GLN A 161 -8.40 33.16 -5.83
CA GLN A 161 -7.09 33.71 -6.14
C GLN A 161 -6.65 33.42 -7.58
N GLU A 162 -6.85 32.21 -8.08
CA GLU A 162 -6.51 31.82 -9.45
C GLU A 162 -7.32 32.57 -10.51
N HIS A 163 -8.54 32.98 -10.17
CA HIS A 163 -9.39 33.82 -11.02
C HIS A 163 -9.16 35.34 -10.81
N GLY A 164 -8.12 35.71 -10.06
CA GLY A 164 -7.69 37.10 -9.88
C GLY A 164 -8.52 37.91 -8.87
N CYS A 165 -9.27 37.24 -7.99
CA CYS A 165 -9.93 37.89 -6.87
C CYS A 165 -8.88 38.44 -5.89
N ILE A 166 -9.25 39.47 -5.12
CA ILE A 166 -8.37 40.13 -4.16
C ILE A 166 -8.74 39.84 -2.70
N GLY A 167 -9.85 39.14 -2.46
CA GLY A 167 -10.26 38.69 -1.14
C GLY A 167 -11.47 37.76 -1.19
N VAL A 168 -11.74 37.06 -0.09
CA VAL A 168 -12.87 36.12 0.01
C VAL A 168 -13.62 36.28 1.34
N VAL A 169 -14.94 36.33 1.27
CA VAL A 169 -15.83 36.29 2.44
C VAL A 169 -16.63 35.00 2.40
N MET A 170 -16.69 34.28 3.53
CA MET A 170 -17.40 33.00 3.62
C MET A 170 -18.51 33.05 4.66
N TYR A 171 -19.69 32.54 4.34
CA TYR A 171 -20.80 32.47 5.28
C TYR A 171 -21.52 31.11 5.26
N LEU A 172 -22.23 30.81 6.35
CA LEU A 172 -23.10 29.65 6.47
C LEU A 172 -24.50 30.01 5.99
N ASP A 173 -25.00 29.38 4.93
CA ASP A 173 -26.35 29.65 4.45
C ASP A 173 -27.37 28.75 5.16
N PRO A 174 -28.46 29.29 5.70
CA PRO A 174 -29.50 28.47 6.33
C PRO A 174 -30.08 27.40 5.40
N GLY A 175 -30.01 27.57 4.07
CA GLY A 175 -30.46 26.56 3.11
C GLY A 175 -29.72 25.22 3.20
N ASP A 176 -28.54 25.21 3.82
CA ASP A 176 -27.71 24.01 4.00
C ASP A 176 -28.02 23.26 5.30
N ASP A 177 -28.89 23.81 6.16
CA ASP A 177 -29.23 23.26 7.48
C ASP A 177 -30.35 22.19 7.40
N MET A 178 -30.45 21.47 6.27
CA MET A 178 -31.40 20.37 6.03
C MET A 178 -32.87 20.71 6.35
N GLY A 179 -33.26 21.97 6.15
CA GLY A 179 -34.60 22.47 6.43
C GLY A 179 -34.88 22.76 7.92
N VAL A 180 -33.89 22.65 8.80
CA VAL A 180 -34.00 23.07 10.22
C VAL A 180 -33.74 24.57 10.33
N THR A 181 -34.65 25.36 9.75
CA THR A 181 -34.50 26.79 9.56
C THR A 181 -35.65 27.58 10.21
N PRO A 182 -35.45 28.87 10.50
CA PRO A 182 -36.55 29.75 10.92
C PRO A 182 -37.69 29.83 9.92
N ALA A 183 -37.41 29.75 8.61
CA ALA A 183 -38.45 29.81 7.59
C ALA A 183 -39.38 28.57 7.61
N ASN A 184 -38.85 27.42 8.06
CA ASN A 184 -39.64 26.20 8.28
C ASN A 184 -40.25 26.13 9.70
N GLY A 185 -40.21 27.22 10.47
CA GLY A 185 -40.87 27.34 11.77
C GLY A 185 -40.05 26.86 12.97
N PHE A 186 -38.77 26.51 12.77
CA PHE A 186 -37.88 26.15 13.87
C PHE A 186 -37.36 27.40 14.59
N LYS A 187 -37.25 27.33 15.91
CA LYS A 187 -36.58 28.38 16.69
C LYS A 187 -35.05 28.22 16.55
N GLN A 188 -34.36 29.35 16.56
CA GLN A 188 -32.90 29.39 16.55
C GLN A 188 -32.34 29.01 17.92
N TYR A 189 -31.13 28.45 17.94
CA TYR A 189 -30.34 28.24 19.14
C TYR A 189 -30.21 29.54 19.93
N PRO A 190 -30.39 29.57 21.27
CA PRO A 190 -30.50 28.43 22.18
C PRO A 190 -31.94 27.94 22.41
N ASP A 191 -32.95 28.61 21.84
CA ASP A 191 -34.35 28.31 22.09
C ASP A 191 -34.92 27.20 21.19
N GLY A 192 -34.13 26.72 20.23
CA GLY A 192 -34.47 25.61 19.34
C GLY A 192 -33.31 25.11 18.49
N PRO A 193 -33.60 24.16 17.58
CA PRO A 193 -32.59 23.40 16.85
C PRO A 193 -31.97 24.13 15.66
N ALA A 194 -32.53 25.25 15.21
CA ALA A 194 -32.02 25.98 14.05
C ALA A 194 -30.75 26.76 14.38
N ARG A 195 -29.91 27.03 13.38
CA ARG A 195 -28.68 27.81 13.52
C ARG A 195 -28.95 29.23 14.04
N HIS A 196 -28.15 29.69 15.01
CA HIS A 196 -28.22 31.07 15.45
C HIS A 196 -27.71 32.03 14.36
N GLU A 197 -28.32 33.21 14.24
CA GLU A 197 -28.03 34.12 13.12
C GLU A 197 -26.65 34.75 13.11
N SER A 198 -26.03 34.85 14.28
CA SER A 198 -24.66 35.33 14.41
C SER A 198 -23.62 34.21 14.33
N SER A 199 -24.02 32.93 14.18
CA SER A 199 -23.09 31.79 14.10
C SER A 199 -22.08 31.95 12.96
N VAL A 200 -20.81 31.70 13.27
CA VAL A 200 -19.69 31.79 12.31
C VAL A 200 -18.91 30.48 12.31
N GLN A 201 -18.63 29.92 11.15
CA GLN A 201 -17.69 28.79 11.03
C GLN A 201 -16.26 29.33 10.90
N ARG A 202 -15.41 29.12 11.91
CA ARG A 202 -13.95 29.30 11.80
C ARG A 202 -13.33 28.13 11.02
N GLY A 203 -12.03 28.19 10.73
CA GLY A 203 -11.34 27.08 10.09
C GLY A 203 -10.08 27.48 9.35
N SER A 204 -9.19 26.51 9.15
CA SER A 204 -8.02 26.69 8.30
C SER A 204 -8.39 26.86 6.82
N VAL A 205 -7.67 27.74 6.13
CA VAL A 205 -7.64 27.89 4.67
C VAL A 205 -6.29 27.50 4.06
N LEU A 206 -5.45 26.73 4.77
CA LEU A 206 -4.29 26.02 4.20
C LEU A 206 -4.75 25.23 2.97
N PHE A 207 -3.97 25.11 1.90
CA PHE A 207 -4.36 24.29 0.75
C PHE A 207 -4.15 22.80 1.03
N LEU A 208 -4.98 22.22 1.91
CA LEU A 208 -4.78 20.87 2.47
C LEU A 208 -4.61 19.78 1.42
N SER A 209 -5.23 19.91 0.24
CA SER A 209 -5.07 18.93 -0.85
C SER A 209 -3.65 18.88 -1.41
N TYR A 210 -2.82 19.89 -1.15
CA TYR A 210 -1.44 20.02 -1.64
C TYR A 210 -0.40 19.81 -0.53
N GLY A 211 -0.80 19.93 0.73
CA GLY A 211 0.04 19.61 1.88
C GLY A 211 -0.70 19.80 3.21
N VAL A 212 -0.40 18.93 4.16
CA VAL A 212 -0.87 18.97 5.56
C VAL A 212 0.36 18.99 6.49
N GLY A 213 0.15 19.13 7.80
CA GLY A 213 1.23 19.30 8.76
C GLY A 213 1.81 20.72 8.74
N ASP A 214 2.96 20.92 9.38
CA ASP A 214 3.62 22.22 9.34
C ASP A 214 4.01 22.55 7.88
N PRO A 215 3.45 23.63 7.30
CA PRO A 215 3.66 23.95 5.88
C PRO A 215 5.11 24.31 5.56
N THR A 216 5.95 24.52 6.58
CA THR A 216 7.36 24.85 6.44
C THR A 216 8.30 23.66 6.66
N THR A 217 7.82 22.51 7.13
CA THR A 217 8.63 21.29 7.29
C THR A 217 8.05 20.06 6.59
N PRO A 218 7.58 20.16 5.32
CA PRO A 218 6.94 19.02 4.66
C PRO A 218 7.90 17.84 4.52
N GLY A 219 7.50 16.69 5.09
CA GLY A 219 8.20 15.41 5.06
C GLY A 219 9.18 15.16 6.22
N TYR A 220 9.25 16.03 7.22
CA TYR A 220 10.08 15.85 8.42
C TYR A 220 9.59 16.70 9.60
N ALA A 221 9.68 16.14 10.82
CA ALA A 221 9.13 16.79 12.00
C ALA A 221 9.86 18.09 12.42
N SER A 222 9.05 19.08 12.78
CA SER A 222 9.38 20.35 13.46
C SER A 222 9.70 20.16 14.95
N SER A 223 10.58 19.19 15.24
CA SER A 223 10.97 18.75 16.59
C SER A 223 11.65 19.80 17.47
N SER A 224 12.09 20.92 16.89
CA SER A 224 12.70 22.04 17.61
C SER A 224 12.42 23.38 16.93
N PRO A 225 12.53 24.52 17.65
CA PRO A 225 12.33 25.85 17.05
C PRO A 225 13.28 26.15 15.89
N ASP A 226 14.50 25.60 15.93
CA ASP A 226 15.62 25.89 15.03
C ASP A 226 15.70 24.94 13.82
N VAL A 227 14.68 24.09 13.62
CA VAL A 227 14.62 23.19 12.46
C VAL A 227 14.71 23.98 11.15
N ALA A 228 15.38 23.43 10.14
CA ALA A 228 15.41 24.03 8.80
C ALA A 228 14.00 24.08 8.22
N ARG A 229 13.62 25.21 7.63
CA ARG A 229 12.26 25.46 7.11
C ARG A 229 12.29 25.79 5.62
N LYS A 230 11.26 25.35 4.90
CA LYS A 230 11.01 25.60 3.47
C LYS A 230 9.99 26.72 3.31
N ASP A 231 9.94 27.30 2.11
CA ASP A 231 8.94 28.30 1.75
C ASP A 231 7.55 27.65 1.62
N PRO A 232 6.56 28.07 2.43
CA PRO A 232 5.22 27.50 2.43
C PRO A 232 4.30 28.11 1.35
N SER A 233 4.79 29.03 0.51
CA SER A 233 3.96 29.79 -0.45
C SER A 233 3.02 28.94 -1.33
N HIS A 234 3.46 27.77 -1.76
CA HIS A 234 2.68 26.84 -2.59
C HIS A 234 1.45 26.21 -1.91
N VAL A 235 1.39 26.22 -0.58
CA VAL A 235 0.26 25.67 0.20
C VAL A 235 -0.51 26.74 0.99
N LEU A 236 -0.08 28.00 0.96
CA LEU A 236 -0.74 29.10 1.67
C LEU A 236 -1.46 30.06 0.73
N PRO A 237 -2.62 30.61 1.14
CA PRO A 237 -3.26 31.68 0.38
C PRO A 237 -2.45 32.97 0.41
N HIS A 238 -2.61 33.78 -0.63
CA HIS A 238 -1.98 35.10 -0.78
C HIS A 238 -3.00 36.26 -0.78
N ILE A 239 -4.29 35.94 -0.71
CA ILE A 239 -5.38 36.91 -0.58
C ILE A 239 -6.05 36.77 0.78
N PRO A 240 -6.46 37.89 1.40
CA PRO A 240 -7.13 37.87 2.70
C PRO A 240 -8.53 37.25 2.59
N SER A 241 -8.91 36.49 3.62
CA SER A 241 -10.25 35.93 3.75
C SER A 241 -10.78 36.00 5.17
N LEU A 242 -12.11 36.13 5.32
CA LEU A 242 -12.81 36.18 6.61
C LEU A 242 -14.07 35.30 6.62
N PRO A 243 -14.33 34.58 7.72
CA PRO A 243 -15.63 33.96 7.97
C PRO A 243 -16.59 34.97 8.58
N VAL A 244 -17.86 34.91 8.19
CA VAL A 244 -18.91 35.82 8.67
C VAL A 244 -20.22 35.10 8.92
N SER A 245 -21.06 35.70 9.75
CA SER A 245 -22.40 35.19 10.03
C SER A 245 -23.36 35.53 8.91
N TYR A 246 -24.45 34.77 8.80
CA TYR A 246 -25.47 35.09 7.80
C TYR A 246 -26.23 36.38 8.14
N ARG A 247 -26.26 36.79 9.42
CA ARG A 247 -26.70 38.12 9.84
C ARG A 247 -25.84 39.23 9.23
N ASP A 248 -24.51 39.10 9.33
CA ASP A 248 -23.58 40.16 8.92
C ASP A 248 -23.40 40.25 7.40
N ILE A 249 -23.53 39.13 6.68
CA ILE A 249 -23.36 39.13 5.22
C ILE A 249 -24.62 39.60 4.48
N LEU A 250 -25.81 39.49 5.09
CA LEU A 250 -27.07 39.81 4.43
C LEU A 250 -27.15 41.27 3.93
N PRO A 251 -26.81 42.30 4.74
CA PRO A 251 -26.83 43.70 4.25
C PRO A 251 -25.88 43.95 3.08
N ILE A 252 -24.78 43.20 2.99
CA ILE A 252 -23.80 43.26 1.90
C ILE A 252 -24.39 42.59 0.64
N LEU A 253 -24.91 41.36 0.77
CA LEU A 253 -25.53 40.62 -0.34
C LEU A 253 -26.74 41.34 -0.93
N GLN A 254 -27.51 42.08 -0.12
CA GLN A 254 -28.63 42.90 -0.59
C GLN A 254 -28.23 44.04 -1.54
N GLN A 255 -26.94 44.42 -1.58
CA GLN A 255 -26.44 45.39 -2.55
C GLN A 255 -26.08 44.77 -3.91
N LEU A 256 -26.01 43.43 -4.00
CA LEU A 256 -25.78 42.77 -5.28
C LEU A 256 -26.98 42.97 -6.20
N ASN A 257 -26.68 43.43 -7.40
CA ASN A 257 -27.62 43.51 -8.50
C ASN A 257 -27.14 42.59 -9.64
N GLY A 258 -27.81 42.59 -10.79
CA GLY A 258 -27.43 41.76 -11.92
C GLY A 258 -28.18 40.42 -11.99
N PRO A 259 -27.62 39.41 -12.70
CA PRO A 259 -28.35 38.21 -13.05
C PRO A 259 -28.65 37.34 -11.83
N ILE A 260 -29.88 36.82 -11.78
CA ILE A 260 -30.26 35.77 -10.85
C ILE A 260 -29.81 34.43 -11.47
N PRO A 261 -29.13 33.56 -10.70
CA PRO A 261 -28.68 32.28 -11.21
C PRO A 261 -29.88 31.43 -11.65
N LYS A 262 -29.75 30.82 -12.83
CA LYS A 262 -30.79 29.93 -13.38
C LYS A 262 -30.82 28.57 -12.67
N GLN A 263 -29.71 28.18 -12.06
CA GLN A 263 -29.53 26.89 -11.43
C GLN A 263 -30.03 26.97 -9.98
N LYS A 264 -30.82 25.97 -9.56
CA LYS A 264 -31.46 25.97 -8.25
C LYS A 264 -30.45 25.80 -7.10
N ASP A 265 -29.34 25.10 -7.33
CA ASP A 265 -28.30 24.85 -6.33
C ASP A 265 -27.54 26.13 -5.92
N TRP A 266 -27.65 27.22 -6.68
CA TRP A 266 -27.11 28.53 -6.32
C TRP A 266 -28.00 29.33 -5.36
N ILE A 267 -29.25 28.90 -5.18
CA ILE A 267 -30.25 29.57 -4.33
C ILE A 267 -30.28 28.89 -2.97
N GLY A 268 -29.94 29.61 -1.91
CA GLY A 268 -30.10 29.19 -0.52
C GLY A 268 -31.41 29.66 0.11
N GLU A 269 -31.43 29.83 1.43
CA GLU A 269 -32.63 30.17 2.22
C GLU A 269 -32.52 31.49 3.01
N LEU A 270 -31.48 32.28 2.75
CA LEU A 270 -31.32 33.63 3.28
C LEU A 270 -32.48 34.57 2.89
N GLN A 271 -33.29 34.98 3.87
CA GLN A 271 -34.45 35.84 3.64
C GLN A 271 -34.04 37.27 3.26
N GLY A 272 -34.66 37.83 2.23
CA GLY A 272 -34.40 39.19 1.77
C GLY A 272 -33.25 39.34 0.77
N TYR A 273 -32.66 38.23 0.32
CA TYR A 273 -31.69 38.18 -0.78
C TYR A 273 -32.19 37.21 -1.86
N ASN A 274 -32.17 37.64 -3.13
CA ASN A 274 -32.65 36.84 -4.26
C ASN A 274 -31.51 36.08 -4.98
N TYR A 275 -30.32 36.03 -4.38
CA TYR A 275 -29.14 35.38 -4.94
C TYR A 275 -28.60 36.00 -6.23
N SER A 276 -28.80 37.30 -6.43
CA SER A 276 -28.16 38.05 -7.51
C SER A 276 -26.64 37.87 -7.49
N ILE A 277 -26.06 37.50 -8.64
CA ILE A 277 -24.63 37.16 -8.72
C ILE A 277 -23.73 38.40 -8.57
N GLY A 278 -24.16 39.55 -9.06
CA GLY A 278 -23.28 40.70 -9.24
C GLY A 278 -22.48 40.64 -10.56
N PRO A 279 -21.34 41.35 -10.65
CA PRO A 279 -20.71 42.13 -9.56
C PRO A 279 -21.55 43.32 -9.10
N SER A 280 -21.30 43.81 -7.89
CA SER A 280 -21.89 45.07 -7.39
C SER A 280 -21.61 46.24 -8.34
N ASP A 281 -22.55 47.18 -8.51
CA ASP A 281 -22.34 48.38 -9.37
C ASP A 281 -21.11 49.19 -8.92
N GLU A 282 -20.33 49.74 -9.86
CA GLU A 282 -19.17 50.58 -9.53
C GLU A 282 -19.57 51.85 -8.76
N SER A 283 -20.78 52.35 -8.96
CA SER A 283 -21.33 53.50 -8.25
C SER A 283 -21.90 53.16 -6.87
N ALA A 284 -22.11 51.88 -6.58
CA ALA A 284 -22.54 51.40 -5.26
C ALA A 284 -21.37 51.41 -4.26
N PRO A 285 -21.65 51.35 -2.95
CA PRO A 285 -20.62 51.14 -1.95
C PRO A 285 -19.83 49.86 -2.25
N GLN A 286 -18.51 49.93 -2.12
CA GLN A 286 -17.58 48.82 -2.30
C GLN A 286 -17.35 48.08 -0.98
N LEU A 287 -16.96 46.82 -1.07
CA LEU A 287 -16.66 46.01 0.10
C LEU A 287 -15.18 46.22 0.47
N ASN A 288 -14.93 46.66 1.69
CA ASN A 288 -13.60 46.72 2.31
C ASN A 288 -13.42 45.50 3.24
N LEU A 289 -12.42 44.69 2.92
CA LEU A 289 -12.00 43.52 3.69
C LEU A 289 -10.58 43.77 4.20
N TYR A 290 -10.46 43.85 5.51
CA TYR A 290 -9.20 43.99 6.21
C TYR A 290 -8.99 42.82 7.16
N ASN A 291 -7.81 42.20 7.06
CA ASN A 291 -7.40 41.07 7.86
C ASN A 291 -5.92 41.24 8.21
N LEU A 292 -5.59 41.21 9.50
CA LEU A 292 -4.21 41.27 9.99
C LEU A 292 -3.94 40.04 10.84
N GLN A 293 -2.95 39.26 10.41
CA GLN A 293 -2.58 37.97 11.00
C GLN A 293 -1.12 38.02 11.45
N LYS A 294 -0.83 37.44 12.61
CA LYS A 294 0.53 37.23 13.09
C LYS A 294 0.95 35.80 12.83
N TYR A 295 1.96 35.60 12.00
CA TYR A 295 2.59 34.29 11.80
C TYR A 295 3.80 34.12 12.71
N ASN A 296 3.90 32.97 13.36
CA ASN A 296 5.02 32.64 14.22
C ASN A 296 5.18 31.11 14.35
N VAL A 297 6.41 30.70 14.65
CA VAL A 297 6.69 29.35 15.14
C VAL A 297 6.15 29.25 16.57
N THR A 298 5.23 28.32 16.80
CA THR A 298 4.48 28.16 18.04
C THR A 298 4.56 26.71 18.51
N PRO A 299 4.85 26.45 19.81
CA PRO A 299 4.79 25.10 20.32
C PRO A 299 3.34 24.59 20.37
N ILE A 300 3.14 23.33 19.97
CA ILE A 300 1.92 22.54 20.18
C ILE A 300 2.29 21.26 20.95
N TRP A 301 1.33 20.64 21.62
CA TRP A 301 1.59 19.58 22.61
C TRP A 301 0.70 18.35 22.43
N ASN A 302 1.25 17.29 21.82
CA ASN A 302 0.59 15.99 21.79
C ASN A 302 0.72 15.31 23.15
N VAL A 303 -0.33 14.60 23.58
CA VAL A 303 -0.29 13.73 24.77
C VAL A 303 -0.41 12.28 24.34
N MET A 304 0.61 11.49 24.65
CA MET A 304 0.66 10.07 24.31
C MET A 304 0.57 9.24 25.58
N GLY A 305 -0.11 8.10 25.53
CA GLY A 305 -0.11 7.09 26.60
C GLY A 305 -0.37 5.71 26.04
N GLU A 306 0.18 4.66 26.66
CA GLU A 306 0.06 3.30 26.11
C GLU A 306 -0.37 2.24 27.12
N ILE A 307 -1.07 1.22 26.62
CA ILE A 307 -1.23 -0.08 27.28
C ILE A 307 -0.31 -1.06 26.55
N LYS A 308 0.78 -1.44 27.21
CA LYS A 308 1.80 -2.31 26.61
C LYS A 308 1.20 -3.68 26.22
N GLY A 309 1.45 -4.11 24.98
CA GLY A 309 1.07 -5.42 24.45
C GLY A 309 2.07 -6.53 24.73
N ILE A 310 1.70 -7.77 24.41
CA ILE A 310 2.56 -8.95 24.49
C ILE A 310 3.55 -8.99 23.32
N PHE A 311 3.09 -8.71 22.11
CA PHE A 311 3.92 -8.54 20.92
C PHE A 311 4.65 -7.20 20.97
N ASP A 312 5.92 -7.21 20.60
CA ASP A 312 6.82 -6.05 20.65
C ASP A 312 6.84 -5.25 19.34
N ASP A 313 6.26 -5.80 18.27
CA ASP A 313 6.29 -5.27 16.91
C ASP A 313 4.90 -5.00 16.30
N GLU A 314 3.83 -5.06 17.10
CA GLU A 314 2.45 -4.78 16.67
C GLU A 314 1.77 -3.76 17.60
N VAL A 315 1.24 -2.70 17.00
CA VAL A 315 0.61 -1.55 17.69
C VAL A 315 -0.73 -1.21 17.04
N VAL A 316 -1.74 -0.89 17.84
CA VAL A 316 -2.96 -0.20 17.39
C VAL A 316 -2.93 1.20 17.99
N VAL A 317 -3.10 2.22 17.15
CA VAL A 317 -3.18 3.61 17.61
C VAL A 317 -4.64 4.04 17.56
N ILE A 318 -5.13 4.65 18.63
CA ILE A 318 -6.41 5.34 18.67
C ILE A 318 -6.16 6.81 18.99
N GLY A 319 -6.67 7.70 18.14
CA GLY A 319 -6.35 9.12 18.14
C GLY A 319 -7.57 10.01 18.08
N ASN A 320 -7.42 11.19 18.66
CA ASN A 320 -8.36 12.32 18.62
C ASN A 320 -7.56 13.60 18.85
N HIS A 321 -7.82 14.66 18.11
CA HIS A 321 -7.25 15.95 18.45
C HIS A 321 -7.97 16.58 19.64
N ARG A 322 -7.35 17.60 20.21
CA ARG A 322 -7.81 18.25 21.43
C ARG A 322 -7.95 19.75 21.26
N ASP A 323 -7.19 20.36 20.36
CA ASP A 323 -7.36 21.76 20.04
C ASP A 323 -8.68 22.01 19.34
N SER A 324 -9.21 23.22 19.50
CA SER A 324 -10.49 23.61 18.91
C SER A 324 -10.51 25.11 18.63
N TRP A 325 -11.39 25.54 17.71
CA TRP A 325 -11.64 26.96 17.48
C TRP A 325 -12.38 27.68 18.62
N ALA A 326 -13.13 26.98 19.46
CA ALA A 326 -13.95 27.55 20.53
C ALA A 326 -13.89 26.66 21.79
N GLY A 327 -14.86 26.74 22.71
CA GLY A 327 -14.99 25.73 23.78
C GLY A 327 -15.39 24.34 23.25
N SER A 328 -15.96 24.29 22.03
CA SER A 328 -16.33 23.16 21.17
C SER A 328 -16.64 21.82 21.86
N ALA A 329 -17.93 21.43 21.93
CA ALA A 329 -18.35 20.17 22.53
C ALA A 329 -18.41 19.01 21.55
N GLY A 330 -18.72 19.25 20.28
CA GLY A 330 -18.64 18.29 19.19
C GLY A 330 -17.20 18.09 18.75
N ASP A 331 -16.64 19.10 18.10
CA ASP A 331 -15.32 19.06 17.47
C ASP A 331 -14.23 19.72 18.35
N PRO A 332 -13.30 18.97 18.95
CA PRO A 332 -13.13 17.51 18.90
C PRO A 332 -13.60 16.81 20.18
N ASN A 333 -14.16 17.56 21.12
CA ASN A 333 -14.23 17.11 22.50
C ASN A 333 -15.27 16.00 22.72
N SER A 334 -16.17 15.75 21.76
CA SER A 334 -17.01 14.56 21.77
C SER A 334 -16.15 13.29 21.62
N GLY A 335 -15.13 13.34 20.77
CA GLY A 335 -14.11 12.31 20.63
C GLY A 335 -13.25 12.17 21.88
N SER A 336 -12.75 13.27 22.44
CA SER A 336 -11.94 13.25 23.67
C SER A 336 -12.72 12.65 24.85
N ALA A 337 -13.99 13.03 25.03
CA ALA A 337 -14.86 12.46 26.05
C ALA A 337 -15.10 10.95 25.83
N THR A 338 -15.31 10.53 24.59
CA THR A 338 -15.44 9.12 24.21
C THR A 338 -14.16 8.33 24.48
N MET A 339 -12.98 8.91 24.19
CA MET A 339 -11.68 8.29 24.47
C MET A 339 -11.51 7.99 25.95
N PHE A 340 -11.89 8.92 26.81
CA PHE A 340 -11.79 8.76 28.26
C PHE A 340 -12.71 7.63 28.74
N GLU A 341 -13.91 7.50 28.18
CA GLU A 341 -14.79 6.36 28.47
C GLU A 341 -14.22 5.03 27.95
N ILE A 342 -13.57 5.01 26.78
CA ILE A 342 -12.88 3.81 26.29
C ILE A 342 -11.77 3.39 27.26
N ILE A 343 -10.91 4.31 27.66
CA ILE A 343 -9.83 4.05 28.61
C ILE A 343 -10.40 3.54 29.94
N ARG A 344 -11.48 4.15 30.45
CA ARG A 344 -12.18 3.70 31.66
C ARG A 344 -12.73 2.28 31.52
N GLY A 345 -13.32 1.95 30.38
CA GLY A 345 -13.79 0.60 30.08
C GLY A 345 -12.66 -0.42 30.11
N LEU A 346 -11.52 -0.12 29.49
CA LEU A 346 -10.33 -1.00 29.51
C LEU A 346 -9.74 -1.13 30.93
N GLN A 347 -9.76 -0.06 31.72
CA GLN A 347 -9.35 -0.10 33.12
C GLN A 347 -10.21 -1.06 33.94
N ALA A 348 -11.52 -1.12 33.67
CA ALA A 348 -12.41 -2.07 34.34
C ALA A 348 -12.05 -3.53 34.02
N ILE A 349 -11.67 -3.83 32.77
CA ILE A 349 -11.12 -5.15 32.41
C ILE A 349 -9.90 -5.43 33.26
N LYS A 350 -8.93 -4.51 33.33
CA LYS A 350 -7.70 -4.71 34.11
C LYS A 350 -7.93 -4.84 35.61
N ARG A 351 -8.98 -4.22 36.17
CA ARG A 351 -9.36 -4.38 37.59
C ARG A 351 -10.00 -5.74 37.87
N THR A 352 -10.84 -6.21 36.97
CA THR A 352 -11.57 -7.50 37.09
C THR A 352 -10.73 -8.71 36.68
N HIS A 353 -9.78 -8.50 35.78
CA HIS A 353 -8.82 -9.46 35.25
C HIS A 353 -7.39 -8.86 35.31
N PRO A 354 -6.73 -8.83 36.48
CA PRO A 354 -5.40 -8.22 36.63
C PRO A 354 -4.31 -8.82 35.74
N GLU A 355 -4.49 -10.06 35.30
CA GLU A 355 -3.64 -10.79 34.37
C GLU A 355 -3.80 -10.36 32.91
N TRP A 356 -4.88 -9.63 32.59
CA TRP A 356 -5.16 -9.23 31.22
C TRP A 356 -4.11 -8.28 30.68
N LYS A 357 -3.65 -8.59 29.47
CA LYS A 357 -2.77 -7.76 28.66
C LYS A 357 -3.18 -7.94 27.20
N PRO A 358 -3.31 -6.86 26.41
CA PRO A 358 -3.59 -7.02 24.98
C PRO A 358 -2.42 -7.73 24.28
N LEU A 359 -2.70 -8.42 23.18
CA LEU A 359 -1.64 -9.02 22.37
C LEU A 359 -0.80 -7.93 21.72
N ARG A 360 -1.44 -6.88 21.21
CA ARG A 360 -0.79 -5.73 20.57
C ARG A 360 -0.75 -4.55 21.52
N THR A 361 0.25 -3.70 21.38
CA THR A 361 0.32 -2.46 22.18
C THR A 361 -0.79 -1.51 21.71
N ILE A 362 -1.49 -0.88 22.65
CA ILE A 362 -2.47 0.16 22.35
C ILE A 362 -1.85 1.50 22.69
N ILE A 363 -1.82 2.43 21.74
CA ILE A 363 -1.41 3.82 21.97
C ILE A 363 -2.65 4.71 21.88
N PHE A 364 -2.88 5.50 22.92
CA PHE A 364 -3.81 6.61 22.94
C PHE A 364 -3.06 7.89 22.61
N ALA A 365 -3.54 8.62 21.61
CA ALA A 365 -2.95 9.86 21.14
C ALA A 365 -3.98 10.99 21.23
N SER A 366 -3.66 12.02 22.02
CA SER A 366 -4.41 13.28 22.05
C SER A 366 -3.58 14.34 21.31
N PHE A 367 -3.93 14.58 20.05
CA PHE A 367 -3.19 15.48 19.17
C PHE A 367 -3.54 16.96 19.43
N ASP A 368 -2.68 17.85 18.97
CA ASP A 368 -2.83 19.31 19.05
C ASP A 368 -2.53 19.91 17.67
N GLY A 369 -3.09 21.07 17.35
CA GLY A 369 -2.97 21.72 16.04
C GLY A 369 -3.66 21.03 14.87
N GLU A 370 -4.68 20.19 15.11
CA GLU A 370 -5.43 19.59 14.01
C GLU A 370 -6.17 20.67 13.21
N GLU A 371 -6.80 21.62 13.91
CA GLU A 371 -7.71 22.59 13.33
C GLU A 371 -7.04 23.51 12.30
N GLN A 372 -5.75 23.74 12.48
CA GLN A 372 -4.93 24.52 11.57
C GLN A 372 -4.48 23.69 10.35
N GLY A 373 -4.30 22.38 10.48
CA GLY A 373 -3.92 21.54 9.35
C GLY A 373 -3.30 20.19 9.74
N MET A 374 -3.89 19.48 10.69
CA MET A 374 -3.41 18.16 11.16
C MET A 374 -1.94 18.24 11.63
N LEU A 375 -1.58 19.32 12.32
CA LEU A 375 -0.19 19.63 12.68
C LEU A 375 0.37 18.53 13.59
N GLY A 376 -0.19 18.33 14.78
CA GLY A 376 0.36 17.42 15.78
C GLY A 376 0.45 15.96 15.33
N SER A 377 -0.58 15.43 14.66
CA SER A 377 -0.57 14.06 14.14
C SER A 377 0.47 13.89 13.03
N THR A 378 0.55 14.84 12.09
CA THR A 378 1.53 14.82 11.01
C THR A 378 2.96 14.89 11.53
N GLU A 379 3.26 15.86 12.41
CA GLU A 379 4.61 16.00 12.97
C GLU A 379 5.02 14.76 13.79
N TRP A 380 4.08 14.16 14.52
CA TRP A 380 4.34 12.92 15.26
C TRP A 380 4.60 11.72 14.34
N ALA A 381 3.85 11.63 13.25
CA ALA A 381 4.05 10.58 12.28
C ALA A 381 5.36 10.74 11.50
N GLU A 382 5.77 11.98 11.19
CA GLU A 382 7.04 12.27 10.53
C GLU A 382 8.25 12.03 11.46
N ASP A 383 8.15 12.35 12.77
CA ASP A 383 9.21 12.08 13.76
C ASP A 383 9.49 10.58 13.91
N LEU A 384 8.43 9.76 13.80
CA LEU A 384 8.48 8.32 14.04
C LEU A 384 8.26 7.45 12.80
N LEU A 385 8.35 8.04 11.61
CA LEU A 385 7.90 7.48 10.32
C LEU A 385 8.25 5.99 10.15
N LYS A 386 9.55 5.65 10.23
CA LYS A 386 10.02 4.26 10.03
C LYS A 386 9.50 3.31 11.11
N SER A 387 9.37 3.79 12.34
CA SER A 387 8.89 2.97 13.47
C SER A 387 7.39 2.71 13.34
N LEU A 388 6.60 3.73 13.02
CA LEU A 388 5.15 3.61 12.85
C LEU A 388 4.80 2.72 11.66
N GLN A 389 5.44 2.95 10.50
CA GLN A 389 5.31 2.07 9.35
C GLN A 389 5.65 0.62 9.69
N LYS A 390 6.64 0.35 10.53
CA LYS A 390 7.00 -1.03 10.90
C LYS A 390 6.00 -1.69 11.87
N LYS A 391 5.41 -0.92 12.79
CA LYS A 391 4.72 -1.48 13.97
C LYS A 391 3.20 -1.30 13.97
N VAL A 392 2.68 -0.20 13.45
CA VAL A 392 1.26 0.14 13.61
C VAL A 392 0.40 -0.66 12.64
N ILE A 393 -0.46 -1.55 13.12
CA ILE A 393 -1.32 -2.35 12.27
C ILE A 393 -2.54 -1.57 11.76
N ALA A 394 -3.05 -0.62 12.56
CA ALA A 394 -4.20 0.21 12.23
C ALA A 394 -4.20 1.50 13.06
N TYR A 395 -4.79 2.57 12.49
CA TYR A 395 -5.09 3.83 13.16
C TYR A 395 -6.62 4.01 13.26
N LEU A 396 -7.12 4.27 14.46
CA LEU A 396 -8.53 4.50 14.75
C LEU A 396 -8.73 5.97 15.07
N ASN A 397 -9.29 6.73 14.15
CA ASN A 397 -9.63 8.13 14.38
C ASN A 397 -10.97 8.24 15.07
N MET A 398 -11.07 9.20 15.99
CA MET A 398 -12.28 9.48 16.73
C MET A 398 -12.32 10.98 17.00
N ASP A 399 -12.48 11.76 15.94
CA ASP A 399 -12.58 13.21 15.96
C ASP A 399 -13.94 13.64 16.53
N ILE A 400 -14.95 13.70 15.66
CA ILE A 400 -16.32 14.03 16.06
C ILE A 400 -17.08 12.72 16.34
N ALA A 401 -16.99 12.24 17.58
CA ALA A 401 -17.79 11.09 18.00
C ALA A 401 -19.30 11.36 17.93
N VAL A 402 -19.72 12.61 18.21
CA VAL A 402 -21.13 13.03 18.17
C VAL A 402 -21.27 14.47 17.68
N GLY A 403 -21.87 14.65 16.50
CA GLY A 403 -22.39 15.92 15.97
C GLY A 403 -23.86 15.84 15.52
N GLY A 404 -24.45 14.64 15.54
CA GLY A 404 -25.85 14.36 15.21
C GLY A 404 -26.24 12.95 15.69
N SER A 405 -27.17 12.27 15.01
CA SER A 405 -27.66 10.95 15.43
C SER A 405 -27.48 9.81 14.42
N ALA A 406 -27.05 10.09 13.18
CA ALA A 406 -26.83 9.07 12.17
C ALA A 406 -25.39 8.56 12.21
N LEU A 407 -25.19 7.24 12.32
CA LEU A 407 -23.84 6.67 12.33
C LEU A 407 -23.18 6.88 10.96
N THR A 408 -21.99 7.47 10.95
CA THR A 408 -21.15 7.68 9.77
C THR A 408 -19.86 6.89 9.91
N LEU A 409 -19.39 6.28 8.83
CA LEU A 409 -18.17 5.48 8.80
C LEU A 409 -17.37 5.76 7.53
N SER A 410 -16.10 6.14 7.71
CA SER A 410 -15.11 6.23 6.64
C SER A 410 -13.92 5.35 6.98
N LEU A 411 -13.48 4.45 6.09
CA LEU A 411 -12.43 3.48 6.45
C LEU A 411 -11.69 2.89 5.26
N SER A 412 -10.46 2.41 5.52
CA SER A 412 -9.77 1.47 4.63
C SER A 412 -10.57 0.15 4.55
N PRO A 413 -10.88 -0.40 3.36
CA PRO A 413 -11.78 -1.55 3.18
C PRO A 413 -11.43 -2.79 4.02
N VAL A 414 -10.16 -3.01 4.33
CA VAL A 414 -9.70 -4.10 5.19
C VAL A 414 -10.31 -4.09 6.60
N LEU A 415 -10.77 -2.94 7.09
CA LEU A 415 -11.37 -2.78 8.41
C LEU A 415 -12.89 -3.03 8.42
N ASN A 416 -13.54 -3.14 7.25
CA ASN A 416 -14.99 -3.22 7.13
C ASN A 416 -15.59 -4.33 8.02
N LYS A 417 -15.07 -5.56 7.91
CA LYS A 417 -15.55 -6.71 8.67
C LYS A 417 -15.51 -6.45 10.18
N VAL A 418 -14.40 -5.93 10.71
CA VAL A 418 -14.24 -5.65 12.15
C VAL A 418 -15.28 -4.66 12.64
N LEU A 419 -15.44 -3.55 11.91
CA LEU A 419 -16.39 -2.50 12.29
C LEU A 419 -17.83 -3.02 12.24
N MET A 420 -18.22 -3.73 11.17
CA MET A 420 -19.57 -4.28 11.04
C MET A 420 -19.88 -5.36 12.08
N GLU A 421 -18.92 -6.22 12.42
CA GLU A 421 -19.08 -7.24 13.46
C GLU A 421 -19.22 -6.61 14.85
N CYS A 422 -18.47 -5.54 15.15
CA CYS A 422 -18.59 -4.83 16.43
C CYS A 422 -19.88 -4.01 16.52
N ALA A 423 -20.34 -3.39 15.43
CA ALA A 423 -21.59 -2.62 15.41
C ALA A 423 -22.82 -3.49 15.71
N LYS A 424 -22.79 -4.79 15.39
CA LYS A 424 -23.85 -5.76 15.73
C LYS A 424 -23.94 -6.05 17.23
N LYS A 425 -22.87 -5.78 17.99
CA LYS A 425 -22.79 -6.05 19.44
C LYS A 425 -23.28 -4.87 20.30
N VAL A 426 -23.45 -3.69 19.70
CA VAL A 426 -23.81 -2.46 20.43
C VAL A 426 -25.25 -2.07 20.12
N THR A 427 -25.99 -1.71 21.16
CA THR A 427 -27.36 -1.21 21.02
C THR A 427 -27.35 0.27 20.63
N TYR A 428 -28.14 0.65 19.63
CA TYR A 428 -28.38 2.05 19.32
C TYR A 428 -29.27 2.67 20.42
N PRO A 429 -28.84 3.78 21.06
CA PRO A 429 -29.47 4.25 22.29
C PRO A 429 -30.83 4.95 22.08
N ARG A 430 -31.20 5.29 20.84
CA ARG A 430 -32.51 5.89 20.53
C ARG A 430 -33.44 4.81 19.93
N PRO A 431 -34.64 4.57 20.49
CA PRO A 431 -35.57 3.61 19.92
C PRO A 431 -36.09 4.07 18.54
N THR A 432 -36.52 3.12 17.72
CA THR A 432 -37.22 3.45 16.46
C THR A 432 -38.56 4.14 16.74
N GLU A 433 -39.19 4.69 15.70
CA GLU A 433 -40.55 5.25 15.81
C GLU A 433 -41.58 4.25 16.33
N SER A 434 -41.37 2.95 16.07
CA SER A 434 -42.18 1.85 16.59
C SER A 434 -41.83 1.41 18.02
N GLY A 435 -40.87 2.07 18.67
CA GLY A 435 -40.39 1.75 20.01
C GLY A 435 -39.46 0.53 20.09
N ARG A 436 -39.00 0.01 18.94
CA ARG A 436 -38.11 -1.17 18.87
C ARG A 436 -36.68 -0.76 19.18
N THR A 437 -35.99 -1.56 20.00
CA THR A 437 -34.54 -1.47 20.20
C THR A 437 -33.81 -2.15 19.04
N ILE A 438 -32.78 -1.51 18.53
CA ILE A 438 -31.99 -1.97 17.39
C ILE A 438 -30.50 -1.90 17.69
N THR A 439 -29.71 -2.66 16.96
CA THR A 439 -28.24 -2.57 17.00
C THR A 439 -27.72 -1.34 16.24
N LEU A 440 -26.49 -0.92 16.51
CA LEU A 440 -25.83 0.11 15.68
C LEU A 440 -25.71 -0.33 14.22
N TYR A 441 -25.48 -1.61 13.97
CA TYR A 441 -25.48 -2.17 12.62
C TYR A 441 -26.83 -1.97 11.91
N GLU A 442 -27.95 -2.30 12.56
CA GLU A 442 -29.28 -2.07 11.98
C GLU A 442 -29.55 -0.58 11.75
N HIS A 443 -29.19 0.29 12.70
CA HIS A 443 -29.31 1.74 12.56
C HIS A 443 -28.53 2.25 11.36
N TYR A 444 -27.30 1.80 11.18
CA TYR A 444 -26.45 2.17 10.06
C TYR A 444 -27.04 1.72 8.71
N GLN A 445 -27.51 0.48 8.63
CA GLN A 445 -28.08 -0.09 7.41
C GLN A 445 -29.41 0.54 7.00
N SER A 446 -30.28 0.88 7.96
CA SER A 446 -31.58 1.51 7.68
C SER A 446 -31.57 3.04 7.83
N GLY A 447 -30.42 3.62 8.15
CA GLY A 447 -30.26 5.03 8.43
C GLY A 447 -30.22 5.89 7.16
N PRO A 448 -30.03 7.21 7.32
CA PRO A 448 -30.00 8.16 6.21
C PRO A 448 -28.92 7.88 5.15
N PHE A 449 -27.87 7.16 5.53
CA PHE A 449 -26.75 6.79 4.65
C PHE A 449 -26.88 5.36 4.08
N GLU A 450 -27.95 4.63 4.40
CA GLU A 450 -28.28 3.30 3.83
C GLU A 450 -27.12 2.28 3.90
N GLY A 451 -26.33 2.32 4.97
CA GLY A 451 -25.17 1.43 5.15
C GLY A 451 -23.96 1.73 4.25
N LYS A 452 -23.96 2.84 3.51
CA LYS A 452 -22.84 3.25 2.64
C LYS A 452 -21.64 3.68 3.47
N ILE A 453 -20.52 2.99 3.26
CA ILE A 453 -19.21 3.33 3.82
C ILE A 453 -18.55 4.35 2.90
N ASP A 454 -18.10 5.47 3.46
CA ASP A 454 -17.36 6.48 2.72
C ASP A 454 -15.85 6.18 2.72
N ILE A 455 -15.13 6.87 1.83
CA ILE A 455 -13.68 6.72 1.66
C ILE A 455 -13.00 7.84 2.42
N LEU A 456 -11.90 7.50 3.12
CA LEU A 456 -11.07 8.47 3.78
C LEU A 456 -10.36 9.35 2.73
N GLY A 457 -10.55 10.67 2.83
CA GLY A 457 -9.73 11.67 2.17
C GLY A 457 -8.81 12.35 3.16
N SER A 458 -8.93 13.66 3.28
CA SER A 458 -8.28 14.44 4.35
C SER A 458 -9.32 15.09 5.24
N GLY A 459 -8.88 15.77 6.30
CA GLY A 459 -9.74 16.57 7.17
C GLY A 459 -9.84 16.08 8.59
N SER A 460 -9.01 15.11 8.96
CA SER A 460 -8.68 14.79 10.34
C SER A 460 -7.34 14.05 10.39
N ASP A 461 -6.92 13.66 11.60
CA ASP A 461 -5.58 13.13 11.90
C ASP A 461 -5.24 11.82 11.17
N PHE A 462 -6.22 11.07 10.65
CA PHE A 462 -5.97 9.84 9.88
C PHE A 462 -5.18 10.06 8.58
N THR A 463 -5.18 11.29 8.07
CA THR A 463 -4.60 11.65 6.76
C THR A 463 -3.14 11.17 6.63
N VAL A 464 -2.30 11.44 7.63
CA VAL A 464 -0.89 11.03 7.59
C VAL A 464 -0.72 9.51 7.70
N PHE A 465 -1.57 8.84 8.48
CA PHE A 465 -1.50 7.39 8.67
C PHE A 465 -1.82 6.65 7.38
N LEU A 466 -2.92 7.01 6.71
CA LEU A 466 -3.33 6.36 5.46
C LEU A 466 -2.51 6.85 4.27
N GLU A 467 -2.56 8.15 3.99
CA GLU A 467 -2.14 8.70 2.70
C GLU A 467 -0.62 8.85 2.59
N HIS A 468 0.09 8.95 3.71
CA HIS A 468 1.56 9.07 3.74
C HIS A 468 2.25 7.78 4.21
N LEU A 469 1.73 7.11 5.25
CA LEU A 469 2.39 5.93 5.85
C LEU A 469 1.87 4.59 5.31
N GLY A 470 0.67 4.53 4.74
CA GLY A 470 0.04 3.29 4.27
C GLY A 470 -0.44 2.41 5.42
N ILE A 471 -0.93 3.02 6.49
CA ILE A 471 -1.53 2.35 7.64
C ILE A 471 -3.05 2.35 7.45
N PRO A 472 -3.71 1.16 7.50
CA PRO A 472 -5.16 1.08 7.47
C PRO A 472 -5.77 1.96 8.54
N SER A 473 -6.69 2.84 8.14
CA SER A 473 -7.27 3.84 9.02
C SER A 473 -8.78 3.82 8.98
N MET A 474 -9.43 4.33 10.02
CA MET A 474 -10.86 4.58 10.03
C MET A 474 -11.17 5.90 10.73
N ASP A 475 -12.34 6.45 10.42
CA ASP A 475 -13.03 7.52 11.12
C ASP A 475 -14.49 7.12 11.32
N ALA A 476 -15.02 7.35 12.52
CA ALA A 476 -16.37 6.94 12.89
C ALA A 476 -16.99 7.90 13.90
N GLY A 477 -18.25 8.25 13.67
CA GLY A 477 -18.97 9.22 14.48
C GLY A 477 -20.48 9.15 14.28
N PHE A 478 -21.21 10.02 14.96
CA PHE A 478 -22.60 10.31 14.65
C PHE A 478 -22.72 11.69 13.99
N GLY A 479 -23.08 11.73 12.72
CA GLY A 479 -23.36 12.95 11.96
C GLY A 479 -24.84 13.32 11.95
N SER A 480 -25.15 14.53 11.47
CA SER A 480 -26.53 14.95 11.24
C SER A 480 -27.12 14.16 10.07
N GLY A 481 -28.26 13.50 10.30
CA GLY A 481 -28.84 12.59 9.30
C GLY A 481 -30.27 12.92 8.86
N SER A 482 -30.92 13.86 9.53
CA SER A 482 -32.28 14.27 9.19
C SER A 482 -32.61 15.63 9.79
N ASN A 483 -33.74 16.20 9.37
CA ASN A 483 -34.32 17.40 9.99
C ASN A 483 -34.85 17.19 11.43
N LYS A 484 -34.65 16.01 12.02
CA LYS A 484 -34.93 15.73 13.43
C LYS A 484 -33.73 16.01 14.34
N ASP A 485 -32.52 16.11 13.76
CA ASP A 485 -31.33 16.50 14.51
C ASP A 485 -31.26 18.03 14.63
N PRO A 486 -30.74 18.57 15.75
CA PRO A 486 -30.38 19.98 15.80
C PRO A 486 -29.28 20.28 14.79
N VAL A 487 -29.25 21.52 14.30
CA VAL A 487 -28.16 21.98 13.44
C VAL A 487 -26.85 21.90 14.21
N TYR A 488 -25.85 21.27 13.60
CA TYR A 488 -24.51 21.22 14.16
C TYR A 488 -23.83 22.60 14.05
N GLN A 489 -23.39 23.12 15.19
CA GLN A 489 -22.75 24.43 15.33
C GLN A 489 -21.24 24.39 15.00
N TYR A 490 -20.88 23.62 13.98
CA TYR A 490 -19.48 23.35 13.60
C TYR A 490 -18.59 24.60 13.52
N HIS A 491 -17.47 24.58 14.26
CA HIS A 491 -16.47 25.66 14.41
C HIS A 491 -17.02 27.04 14.83
N SER A 492 -18.24 27.07 15.36
CA SER A 492 -18.89 28.26 15.93
C SER A 492 -18.68 28.30 17.43
N ASN A 493 -18.76 29.49 18.02
CA ASN A 493 -18.82 29.63 19.47
C ASN A 493 -20.10 29.03 20.08
N TYR A 494 -21.02 28.50 19.26
CA TYR A 494 -22.20 27.77 19.72
C TYR A 494 -22.04 26.25 19.71
N ASP A 495 -20.91 25.72 19.23
CA ASP A 495 -20.53 24.35 19.56
C ASP A 495 -20.08 24.34 21.02
N LEU A 496 -21.03 24.14 21.93
CA LEU A 496 -20.79 24.24 23.36
C LEU A 496 -21.47 23.11 24.10
N PHE A 497 -21.03 22.91 25.34
CA PHE A 497 -21.57 21.89 26.22
C PHE A 497 -23.09 21.99 26.36
N TYR A 498 -23.64 23.21 26.41
CA TYR A 498 -25.07 23.41 26.51
C TYR A 498 -25.83 22.84 25.29
N TRP A 499 -25.39 23.13 24.07
CA TRP A 499 -25.96 22.55 22.85
C TRP A 499 -25.91 21.02 22.87
N MET A 500 -24.76 20.46 23.27
CA MET A 500 -24.57 19.02 23.36
C MET A 500 -25.52 18.37 24.39
N ASP A 501 -25.57 18.93 25.59
CA ASP A 501 -26.31 18.38 26.74
C ASP A 501 -27.84 18.54 26.62
N THR A 502 -28.30 19.58 25.91
CA THR A 502 -29.73 19.90 25.82
C THR A 502 -30.37 19.48 24.50
N MET A 503 -29.60 19.40 23.41
CA MET A 503 -30.15 19.14 22.08
C MET A 503 -29.49 17.95 21.39
N ALA A 504 -28.15 17.95 21.24
CA ALA A 504 -27.48 16.99 20.37
C ALA A 504 -27.45 15.57 20.94
N ASP A 505 -27.08 15.40 22.22
CA ASP A 505 -27.07 14.10 22.91
C ASP A 505 -27.46 14.21 24.40
N PRO A 506 -28.74 14.51 24.71
CA PRO A 506 -29.20 14.59 26.10
C PRO A 506 -28.95 13.30 26.88
N GLY A 507 -28.17 13.41 27.96
CA GLY A 507 -27.73 12.29 28.78
C GLY A 507 -26.53 11.51 28.21
N PHE A 508 -25.88 12.03 27.16
CA PHE A 508 -24.63 11.53 26.58
C PHE A 508 -24.69 10.05 26.17
N LYS A 509 -25.83 9.63 25.62
CA LYS A 509 -26.08 8.22 25.31
C LYS A 509 -25.39 7.79 24.02
N LEU A 510 -25.31 8.68 23.03
CA LEU A 510 -24.59 8.43 21.77
C LEU A 510 -23.08 8.37 22.02
N HIS A 511 -22.53 9.24 22.86
CA HIS A 511 -21.14 9.15 23.30
C HIS A 511 -20.84 7.79 23.93
N ASN A 512 -21.70 7.33 24.84
CA ASN A 512 -21.52 6.04 25.49
C ASN A 512 -21.63 4.87 24.49
N ALA A 513 -22.55 4.94 23.52
CA ALA A 513 -22.65 3.95 22.45
C ALA A 513 -21.39 3.93 21.57
N MET A 514 -20.81 5.11 21.26
CA MET A 514 -19.55 5.21 20.52
C MET A 514 -18.36 4.65 21.31
N ALA A 515 -18.31 4.90 22.62
CA ALA A 515 -17.28 4.34 23.50
C ALA A 515 -17.36 2.80 23.56
N GLN A 516 -18.58 2.25 23.63
CA GLN A 516 -18.79 0.81 23.53
C GLN A 516 -18.32 0.28 22.18
N TYR A 517 -18.73 0.92 21.09
CA TYR A 517 -18.44 0.49 19.73
C TYR A 517 -16.95 0.52 19.40
N LEU A 518 -16.30 1.68 19.54
CA LEU A 518 -14.89 1.83 19.19
C LEU A 518 -13.96 1.11 20.17
N GLY A 519 -14.38 0.96 21.43
CA GLY A 519 -13.67 0.11 22.38
C GLY A 519 -13.72 -1.37 22.02
N LEU A 520 -14.86 -1.88 21.51
CA LEU A 520 -14.95 -3.25 21.00
C LEU A 520 -14.09 -3.44 19.74
N VAL A 521 -14.08 -2.48 18.82
CA VAL A 521 -13.18 -2.48 17.65
C VAL A 521 -11.71 -2.53 18.10
N LEU A 522 -11.35 -1.69 19.07
CA LEU A 522 -10.01 -1.65 19.64
C LEU A 522 -9.63 -2.98 20.32
N LEU A 523 -10.56 -3.60 21.06
CA LEU A 523 -10.34 -4.91 21.68
C LEU A 523 -10.17 -6.03 20.64
N GLU A 524 -11.00 -6.05 19.59
CA GLU A 524 -10.91 -7.03 18.49
C GLU A 524 -9.54 -6.92 17.79
N LEU A 525 -9.10 -5.71 17.46
CA LEU A 525 -7.81 -5.48 16.81
C LEU A 525 -6.62 -5.74 17.74
N SER A 526 -6.73 -5.46 19.04
CA SER A 526 -5.60 -5.58 19.97
C SER A 526 -5.47 -6.96 20.64
N SER A 527 -6.54 -7.74 20.70
CA SER A 527 -6.61 -8.98 21.51
C SER A 527 -6.76 -10.26 20.70
N ARG A 528 -7.17 -10.20 19.43
CA ARG A 528 -7.27 -11.40 18.57
C ARG A 528 -5.90 -11.82 18.03
N GLU A 529 -5.59 -13.11 18.02
CA GLU A 529 -4.29 -13.59 17.53
C GLU A 529 -4.08 -13.22 16.07
N VAL A 530 -4.95 -13.70 15.17
CA VAL A 530 -4.91 -13.38 13.75
C VAL A 530 -5.66 -12.09 13.49
N ILE A 531 -5.03 -11.12 12.82
CA ILE A 531 -5.65 -9.83 12.53
C ILE A 531 -6.93 -10.05 11.68
N ASN A 532 -8.06 -9.49 12.12
CA ASN A 532 -9.37 -9.74 11.48
C ASN A 532 -9.65 -8.84 10.26
N PHE A 533 -8.65 -8.59 9.42
CA PHE A 533 -8.83 -7.82 8.18
C PHE A 533 -9.57 -8.60 7.09
N ASP A 534 -10.32 -7.91 6.24
CA ASP A 534 -11.00 -8.48 5.08
C ASP A 534 -10.27 -8.12 3.78
N VAL A 535 -9.37 -8.99 3.35
CA VAL A 535 -8.53 -8.77 2.17
C VAL A 535 -9.34 -8.93 0.88
N THR A 536 -10.36 -9.79 0.90
CA THR A 536 -11.23 -10.05 -0.25
C THR A 536 -12.06 -8.83 -0.59
N THR A 537 -12.67 -8.19 0.41
CA THR A 537 -13.43 -6.94 0.21
C THR A 537 -12.51 -5.88 -0.38
N TYR A 538 -11.30 -5.70 0.15
CA TYR A 538 -10.37 -4.73 -0.39
C TYR A 538 -9.96 -5.01 -1.84
N ALA A 539 -9.70 -6.27 -2.20
CA ALA A 539 -9.36 -6.64 -3.57
C ALA A 539 -10.53 -6.40 -4.55
N ASN A 540 -11.76 -6.67 -4.14
CA ASN A 540 -12.96 -6.38 -4.93
C ASN A 540 -13.15 -4.87 -5.12
N ASP A 541 -12.98 -4.11 -4.05
CA ASP A 541 -13.12 -2.66 -4.06
C ASP A 541 -12.11 -2.01 -5.00
N ILE A 542 -10.82 -2.37 -4.93
CA ILE A 542 -9.80 -1.88 -5.88
C ILE A 542 -10.18 -2.19 -7.33
N HIS A 543 -10.76 -3.37 -7.60
CA HIS A 543 -11.24 -3.71 -8.94
C HIS A 543 -12.40 -2.81 -9.36
N GLY A 544 -13.38 -2.58 -8.48
CA GLY A 544 -14.46 -1.63 -8.70
C GLY A 544 -13.95 -0.22 -8.99
N TYR A 545 -13.06 0.30 -8.13
CA TYR A 545 -12.46 1.62 -8.26
C TYR A 545 -11.72 1.79 -9.59
N PHE A 546 -11.03 0.74 -10.05
CA PHE A 546 -10.34 0.75 -11.34
C PHE A 546 -11.31 0.83 -12.51
N ASN A 547 -12.45 0.12 -12.45
CA ASN A 547 -13.50 0.25 -13.46
C ASN A 547 -14.06 1.68 -13.48
N ASP A 548 -14.48 2.19 -12.33
CA ASP A 548 -15.12 3.51 -12.20
C ASP A 548 -14.18 4.64 -12.66
N THR A 549 -12.89 4.52 -12.35
CA THR A 549 -11.87 5.48 -12.82
C THR A 549 -11.75 5.46 -14.34
N LEU A 550 -11.75 4.28 -14.96
CA LEU A 550 -11.64 4.13 -16.41
C LEU A 550 -12.89 4.55 -17.18
N GLU A 551 -14.07 4.60 -16.56
CA GLU A 551 -15.28 5.15 -17.20
C GLU A 551 -15.12 6.62 -17.58
N SER A 552 -14.31 7.37 -16.81
CA SER A 552 -13.97 8.76 -17.08
C SER A 552 -12.87 8.96 -18.12
N ALA A 553 -12.16 7.89 -18.53
CA ALA A 553 -11.06 8.00 -19.48
C ALA A 553 -11.57 8.31 -20.91
N PRO A 554 -10.91 9.21 -21.66
CA PRO A 554 -11.31 9.51 -23.03
C PRO A 554 -11.33 8.26 -23.93
N LYS A 555 -12.44 8.03 -24.62
CA LYS A 555 -12.63 6.81 -25.45
C LYS A 555 -11.54 6.60 -26.50
N GLU A 556 -10.94 7.68 -27.00
CA GLU A 556 -9.84 7.61 -27.96
C GLU A 556 -8.54 7.06 -27.37
N TRP A 557 -8.32 7.18 -26.04
CA TRP A 557 -7.14 6.64 -25.38
C TRP A 557 -7.04 5.13 -25.57
N PHE A 558 -8.15 4.39 -25.53
CA PHE A 558 -8.18 2.94 -25.73
C PHE A 558 -7.65 2.47 -27.10
N LYS A 559 -7.55 3.38 -28.08
CA LYS A 559 -6.97 3.14 -29.41
C LYS A 559 -5.57 3.71 -29.56
N LYS A 560 -5.05 4.46 -28.59
CA LYS A 560 -3.70 5.04 -28.65
C LYS A 560 -2.65 3.96 -28.32
N PRO A 561 -1.52 3.90 -29.05
CA PRO A 561 -0.37 3.10 -28.68
C PRO A 561 0.26 3.66 -27.39
N THR A 562 0.87 2.80 -26.59
CA THR A 562 1.53 3.17 -25.34
C THR A 562 3.04 2.96 -25.42
N ASN A 563 3.82 3.69 -24.64
CA ASN A 563 5.25 3.43 -24.48
C ASN A 563 5.56 2.24 -23.53
N PHE A 564 4.51 1.58 -23.02
CA PHE A 564 4.64 0.39 -22.20
C PHE A 564 5.08 -0.79 -23.06
N THR A 565 6.19 -1.43 -22.71
CA THR A 565 6.63 -2.66 -23.37
C THR A 565 6.06 -3.86 -22.63
N LEU A 566 5.15 -4.57 -23.28
CA LEU A 566 4.77 -5.92 -22.86
C LEU A 566 5.99 -6.82 -22.99
N ILE A 567 6.34 -7.56 -21.93
CA ILE A 567 7.43 -8.53 -21.92
C ILE A 567 7.23 -9.64 -22.99
N HIS A 568 6.03 -9.72 -23.61
CA HIS A 568 5.63 -10.81 -24.50
C HIS A 568 5.05 -10.40 -25.88
N ARG A 569 5.36 -9.23 -26.43
CA ARG A 569 5.02 -8.98 -27.86
C ARG A 569 6.19 -8.41 -28.63
N SER A 570 6.87 -9.33 -29.26
CA SER A 570 7.56 -9.09 -30.49
C SER A 570 6.59 -8.94 -31.67
N HIS A 571 6.58 -7.75 -32.27
CA HIS A 571 6.14 -7.39 -33.64
C HIS A 571 5.60 -5.95 -33.62
N HIS A 572 6.38 -5.02 -34.17
CA HIS A 572 6.07 -3.73 -34.83
C HIS A 572 4.89 -2.81 -34.40
N ASN A 573 4.17 -3.07 -33.31
CA ASN A 573 3.14 -2.18 -32.79
C ASN A 573 3.23 -2.09 -31.27
N ASN A 574 3.47 -0.88 -30.77
CA ASN A 574 3.32 -0.54 -29.36
C ASN A 574 1.94 -1.02 -28.84
N PRO A 575 1.88 -1.71 -27.68
CA PRO A 575 0.61 -2.16 -27.14
C PRO A 575 -0.29 -0.97 -26.87
N HIS A 576 -1.57 -1.13 -27.14
CA HIS A 576 -2.53 -0.04 -26.99
C HIS A 576 -2.96 0.07 -25.53
N PHE A 577 -3.50 1.23 -25.15
CA PHE A 577 -3.97 1.47 -23.77
C PHE A 577 -4.95 0.39 -23.29
N LYS A 578 -5.83 -0.08 -24.18
CA LYS A 578 -6.76 -1.19 -23.90
C LYS A 578 -6.06 -2.49 -23.46
N ASP A 579 -4.87 -2.77 -23.99
CA ASP A 579 -4.14 -4.00 -23.70
C ASP A 579 -3.58 -3.93 -22.25
N LEU A 580 -3.05 -2.77 -21.85
CA LEU A 580 -2.60 -2.51 -20.47
C LEU A 580 -3.77 -2.58 -19.47
N VAL A 581 -4.92 -1.99 -19.82
CA VAL A 581 -6.15 -2.08 -19.03
C VAL A 581 -6.59 -3.53 -18.84
N GLN A 582 -6.63 -4.33 -19.92
CA GLN A 582 -7.00 -5.75 -19.86
C GLN A 582 -6.06 -6.57 -18.98
N LEU A 583 -4.74 -6.33 -19.06
CA LEU A 583 -3.76 -6.98 -18.19
C LEU A 583 -3.96 -6.62 -16.72
N THR A 584 -4.28 -5.35 -16.45
CA THR A 584 -4.55 -4.87 -15.09
C THR A 584 -5.81 -5.52 -14.53
N HIS A 585 -6.89 -5.63 -15.31
CA HIS A 585 -8.08 -6.40 -14.91
C HIS A 585 -7.76 -7.88 -14.63
N ALA A 586 -6.92 -8.51 -15.45
CA ALA A 586 -6.53 -9.90 -15.23
C ALA A 586 -5.76 -10.05 -13.91
N ALA A 587 -4.83 -9.15 -13.63
CA ALA A 587 -4.07 -9.12 -12.38
C ALA A 587 -4.97 -8.89 -11.16
N LEU A 588 -5.91 -7.94 -11.24
CA LEU A 588 -6.90 -7.68 -10.18
C LEU A 588 -7.81 -8.90 -9.95
N THR A 589 -8.23 -9.58 -11.02
CA THR A 589 -9.02 -10.82 -10.90
C THR A 589 -8.24 -11.93 -10.19
N VAL A 590 -6.94 -12.05 -10.46
CA VAL A 590 -6.05 -12.99 -9.75
C VAL A 590 -5.93 -12.58 -8.29
N PHE A 591 -5.75 -11.30 -8.01
CA PHE A 591 -5.67 -10.76 -6.66
C PHE A 591 -6.92 -11.11 -5.85
N THR A 592 -8.11 -10.80 -6.35
CA THR A 592 -9.38 -11.18 -5.70
C THR A 592 -9.44 -12.67 -5.37
N LYS A 593 -9.13 -13.55 -6.33
CA LYS A 593 -9.16 -15.00 -6.12
C LYS A 593 -8.18 -15.47 -5.05
N MET A 594 -6.99 -14.85 -4.98
CA MET A 594 -5.99 -15.15 -3.97
C MET A 594 -6.40 -14.64 -2.60
N SER A 595 -6.93 -13.43 -2.52
CA SER A 595 -7.47 -12.84 -1.30
C SER A 595 -8.56 -13.71 -0.68
N THR A 596 -9.48 -14.25 -1.51
CA THR A 596 -10.52 -15.19 -1.02
C THR A 596 -9.93 -16.46 -0.42
N LYS A 597 -8.87 -17.02 -1.03
CA LYS A 597 -8.18 -18.19 -0.47
C LYS A 597 -7.43 -17.84 0.81
N PHE A 598 -6.80 -16.67 0.84
CA PHE A 598 -6.04 -16.19 1.98
C PHE A 598 -6.94 -15.93 3.19
N ASP A 599 -8.08 -15.24 3.02
CA ASP A 599 -9.04 -15.01 4.11
C ASP A 599 -9.59 -16.31 4.66
N LYS A 600 -9.91 -17.29 3.80
CA LYS A 600 -10.33 -18.62 4.25
C LYS A 600 -9.24 -19.32 5.08
N TYR A 601 -7.98 -19.24 4.64
CA TYR A 601 -6.85 -19.82 5.36
C TYR A 601 -6.63 -19.14 6.72
N LYS A 602 -6.69 -17.80 6.75
CA LYS A 602 -6.59 -16.95 7.93
C LYS A 602 -7.66 -17.31 8.96
N ASP A 603 -8.92 -17.42 8.54
CA ASP A 603 -10.04 -17.77 9.42
C ASP A 603 -9.90 -19.21 9.97
N GLN A 604 -9.44 -20.16 9.15
CA GLN A 604 -9.13 -21.52 9.60
C GLN A 604 -7.97 -21.56 10.62
N LEU A 605 -6.96 -20.69 10.44
CA LEU A 605 -5.84 -20.58 11.36
C LEU A 605 -6.31 -20.10 12.74
N GLN A 606 -7.18 -19.08 12.78
CA GLN A 606 -7.77 -18.61 14.05
C GLN A 606 -8.55 -19.72 14.74
N VAL A 607 -9.43 -20.43 14.04
CA VAL A 607 -10.21 -21.56 14.62
C VAL A 607 -9.30 -22.65 15.20
N ARG A 608 -8.10 -22.84 14.64
CA ARG A 608 -7.12 -23.79 15.17
C ARG A 608 -6.40 -23.23 16.40
N LEU A 609 -6.08 -21.94 16.43
CA LEU A 609 -5.50 -21.26 17.58
C LEU A 609 -6.46 -21.26 18.78
N ASP A 610 -7.77 -21.10 18.55
CA ASP A 610 -8.81 -21.16 19.60
C ASP A 610 -8.85 -22.52 20.34
N LYS A 611 -8.31 -23.58 19.74
CA LYS A 611 -8.24 -24.94 20.32
C LYS A 611 -6.92 -25.21 21.04
N ASN A 612 -6.20 -24.17 21.47
CA ASN A 612 -4.83 -24.19 22.01
C ASN A 612 -4.57 -25.28 23.07
N ASP A 613 -5.52 -25.51 23.96
CA ASP A 613 -5.36 -26.45 25.10
C ASP A 613 -5.21 -27.91 24.67
N LYS A 614 -5.59 -28.26 23.44
CA LYS A 614 -5.56 -29.62 22.90
C LYS A 614 -4.35 -29.90 22.00
N LEU A 615 -3.47 -28.92 21.82
CA LEU A 615 -2.36 -28.99 20.87
C LEU A 615 -1.06 -29.45 21.54
N SER A 616 -0.28 -30.26 20.83
CA SER A 616 1.08 -30.62 21.25
C SER A 616 2.04 -29.42 21.17
N PHE A 617 3.18 -29.51 21.85
CA PHE A 617 4.20 -28.45 21.85
C PHE A 617 4.63 -28.05 20.43
N TRP A 618 4.94 -29.04 19.57
CA TRP A 618 5.40 -28.78 18.20
C TRP A 618 4.31 -28.17 17.32
N GLU A 619 3.04 -28.54 17.53
CA GLU A 619 1.93 -27.90 16.82
C GLU A 619 1.78 -26.43 17.21
N LYS A 620 1.97 -26.10 18.49
CA LYS A 620 1.97 -24.70 18.95
C LYS A 620 3.09 -23.91 18.28
N VAL A 621 4.32 -24.45 18.24
CA VAL A 621 5.46 -23.80 17.55
C VAL A 621 5.15 -23.51 16.09
N TRP A 622 4.67 -24.50 15.33
CA TRP A 622 4.31 -24.33 13.92
C TRP A 622 3.18 -23.34 13.70
N LEU A 623 2.18 -23.32 14.58
CA LEU A 623 1.09 -22.35 14.51
C LEU A 623 1.56 -20.94 14.83
N THR A 624 2.49 -20.75 15.77
CA THR A 624 3.08 -19.44 16.04
C THR A 624 3.86 -18.91 14.83
N ILE A 625 4.62 -19.76 14.13
CA ILE A 625 5.32 -19.37 12.90
C ILE A 625 4.31 -18.93 11.82
N ARG A 626 3.26 -19.73 11.60
CA ARG A 626 2.20 -19.41 10.64
C ARG A 626 1.45 -18.12 10.99
N LEU A 627 1.13 -17.95 12.27
CA LEU A 627 0.49 -16.74 12.80
C LEU A 627 1.33 -15.49 12.47
N LYS A 628 2.63 -15.53 12.78
CA LYS A 628 3.54 -14.42 12.47
C LYS A 628 3.57 -14.11 10.98
N HIS A 629 3.68 -15.12 10.13
CA HIS A 629 3.68 -14.92 8.67
C HIS A 629 2.36 -14.31 8.16
N VAL A 630 1.21 -14.81 8.62
CA VAL A 630 -0.10 -14.28 8.23
C VAL A 630 -0.27 -12.83 8.69
N ASN A 631 0.03 -12.53 9.96
CA ASN A 631 -0.09 -11.18 10.49
C ASN A 631 0.89 -10.21 9.82
N LEU A 632 2.10 -10.65 9.44
CA LEU A 632 3.04 -9.84 8.69
C LEU A 632 2.43 -9.41 7.35
N ARG A 633 1.88 -10.34 6.59
CA ARG A 633 1.23 -10.04 5.30
C ARG A 633 0.03 -9.10 5.45
N LEU A 634 -0.79 -9.30 6.48
CA LEU A 634 -1.91 -8.42 6.79
C LEU A 634 -1.47 -7.01 7.19
N LYS A 635 -0.42 -6.91 8.02
CA LYS A 635 0.17 -5.63 8.45
C LYS A 635 0.71 -4.85 7.27
N TYR A 636 1.38 -5.50 6.32
CA TYR A 636 2.04 -4.82 5.20
C TYR A 636 1.21 -4.64 3.93
N LEU A 637 0.01 -5.23 3.87
CA LEU A 637 -0.86 -5.17 2.68
C LEU A 637 -1.09 -3.75 2.15
N GLU A 638 -1.59 -2.85 3.00
CA GLU A 638 -1.90 -1.45 2.65
C GLU A 638 -0.64 -0.68 2.22
N ARG A 639 0.50 -0.95 2.85
CA ARG A 639 1.77 -0.26 2.60
C ARG A 639 2.35 -0.56 1.23
N HIS A 640 1.97 -1.68 0.60
CA HIS A 640 2.39 -1.96 -0.76
C HIS A 640 1.84 -0.95 -1.77
N PHE A 641 0.77 -0.22 -1.41
CA PHE A 641 0.18 0.85 -2.21
C PHE A 641 0.82 2.22 -1.98
N ILE A 642 1.90 2.31 -1.19
CA ILE A 642 2.70 3.53 -1.06
C ILE A 642 3.71 3.64 -2.21
N HIS A 643 3.64 4.76 -2.92
CA HIS A 643 4.59 5.15 -3.94
C HIS A 643 5.54 6.23 -3.40
N GLU A 644 6.85 5.94 -3.33
CA GLU A 644 7.86 6.85 -2.76
C GLU A 644 7.93 8.22 -3.44
N GLY A 645 7.62 8.30 -4.74
CA GLY A 645 7.58 9.57 -5.49
C GLY A 645 6.37 10.44 -5.17
N GLY A 646 5.37 9.89 -4.49
CA GLY A 646 4.10 10.54 -4.21
C GLY A 646 3.24 10.81 -5.44
N LEU A 647 2.14 11.54 -5.24
CA LEU A 647 1.31 12.06 -6.32
C LEU A 647 2.01 13.21 -7.04
N LYS A 648 1.74 13.36 -8.33
CA LYS A 648 2.26 14.47 -9.14
C LYS A 648 1.80 15.79 -8.55
N ASP A 649 2.72 16.74 -8.37
CA ASP A 649 2.52 18.06 -7.75
C ASP A 649 2.00 18.04 -6.30
N ARG A 650 1.82 16.85 -5.70
CA ARG A 650 1.31 16.64 -4.34
C ARG A 650 2.11 15.51 -3.64
N SER A 651 3.44 15.57 -3.77
CA SER A 651 4.37 14.46 -3.42
C SER A 651 4.35 14.00 -1.96
N TRP A 652 3.76 14.79 -1.05
CA TRP A 652 3.54 14.37 0.33
C TRP A 652 2.50 13.25 0.42
N PHE A 653 1.49 13.23 -0.45
CA PHE A 653 0.54 12.14 -0.57
C PHE A 653 1.17 11.00 -1.36
N LYS A 654 1.22 9.80 -0.80
CA LYS A 654 1.95 8.66 -1.37
C LYS A 654 1.08 7.46 -1.71
N HIS A 655 -0.12 7.40 -1.18
CA HIS A 655 -1.00 6.25 -1.37
C HIS A 655 -1.66 6.26 -2.76
N ILE A 656 -1.45 5.21 -3.55
CA ILE A 656 -1.91 5.18 -4.96
C ILE A 656 -3.38 4.78 -5.12
N ILE A 657 -4.03 4.29 -4.06
CA ILE A 657 -5.45 3.91 -4.07
C ILE A 657 -6.34 5.01 -3.48
N PHE A 658 -5.83 5.78 -2.52
CA PHE A 658 -6.59 6.74 -1.73
C PHE A 658 -5.76 8.01 -1.58
N ALA A 659 -6.34 9.17 -1.82
CA ALA A 659 -5.80 10.43 -1.34
C ALA A 659 -6.92 11.47 -1.24
N SER A 660 -6.67 12.57 -0.54
CA SER A 660 -7.50 13.77 -0.61
C SER A 660 -7.74 14.19 -2.06
N GLY A 661 -9.01 14.45 -2.39
CA GLY A 661 -9.38 14.93 -3.71
C GLY A 661 -8.74 16.29 -4.01
N ARG A 662 -8.17 16.40 -5.21
CA ARG A 662 -7.37 17.57 -5.62
C ARG A 662 -8.17 18.88 -5.63
N TYR A 663 -9.47 18.79 -5.93
CA TYR A 663 -10.39 19.93 -6.05
C TYR A 663 -11.51 19.96 -4.99
N THR A 664 -11.61 18.93 -4.15
CA THR A 664 -12.65 18.80 -3.11
C THR A 664 -12.10 18.94 -1.70
N GLY A 665 -10.86 18.48 -1.46
CA GLY A 665 -10.20 18.54 -0.16
C GLY A 665 -10.63 17.41 0.78
N TYR A 666 -11.78 17.57 1.43
CA TYR A 666 -12.25 16.60 2.44
C TYR A 666 -12.63 15.25 1.83
N GLU A 667 -13.25 15.25 0.65
CA GLU A 667 -13.65 14.01 0.00
C GLU A 667 -12.43 13.21 -0.49
N GLY A 668 -12.42 11.92 -0.17
CA GLY A 668 -11.42 10.98 -0.67
C GLY A 668 -11.58 10.73 -2.17
N GLN A 669 -10.46 10.69 -2.86
CA GLN A 669 -10.36 10.36 -4.27
C GLN A 669 -9.72 8.98 -4.45
N LEU A 670 -10.41 8.14 -5.20
CA LEU A 670 -9.95 6.80 -5.53
C LEU A 670 -8.98 6.82 -6.71
N LEU A 671 -7.94 6.00 -6.63
CA LEU A 671 -6.88 5.89 -7.64
C LEU A 671 -6.38 7.28 -8.11
N PRO A 672 -6.02 8.19 -7.17
CA PRO A 672 -5.81 9.61 -7.42
C PRO A 672 -4.80 9.84 -8.55
N CYS A 673 -3.70 9.08 -8.55
CA CYS A 673 -2.72 9.01 -9.64
C CYS A 673 -3.35 8.91 -11.04
N ILE A 674 -4.23 7.93 -11.24
CA ILE A 674 -4.82 7.64 -12.55
C ILE A 674 -5.92 8.66 -12.86
N ARG A 675 -6.73 9.00 -11.84
CA ARG A 675 -7.86 9.92 -11.97
C ARG A 675 -7.41 11.35 -12.33
N GLU A 676 -6.39 11.88 -11.67
CA GLU A 676 -5.84 13.20 -11.98
C GLU A 676 -5.22 13.26 -13.37
N ALA A 677 -4.53 12.19 -13.79
CA ALA A 677 -3.98 12.10 -15.13
C ALA A 677 -5.09 12.10 -16.20
N ILE A 678 -6.24 11.48 -15.93
CA ILE A 678 -7.42 11.53 -16.81
C ILE A 678 -8.02 12.94 -16.84
N GLU A 679 -8.21 13.58 -15.69
CA GLU A 679 -8.76 14.93 -15.57
C GLU A 679 -7.92 15.97 -16.31
N ASP A 680 -6.60 15.79 -16.35
CA ASP A 680 -5.66 16.70 -17.01
C ASP A 680 -5.35 16.32 -18.48
N ASP A 681 -6.03 15.30 -19.02
CA ASP A 681 -5.77 14.71 -20.36
C ASP A 681 -4.29 14.28 -20.57
N LEU A 682 -3.65 13.78 -19.52
CA LEU A 682 -2.25 13.33 -19.50
C LEU A 682 -2.13 11.83 -19.77
N PHE A 683 -2.24 11.46 -21.04
CA PHE A 683 -2.24 10.06 -21.49
C PHE A 683 -1.02 9.24 -21.02
N GLU A 684 0.21 9.77 -21.18
CA GLU A 684 1.44 9.05 -20.81
C GLU A 684 1.55 8.82 -19.30
N ASP A 685 1.09 9.79 -18.49
CA ASP A 685 1.08 9.68 -17.04
C ASP A 685 0.07 8.60 -16.60
N ALA A 686 -1.11 8.56 -17.20
CA ALA A 686 -2.10 7.50 -16.95
C ALA A 686 -1.54 6.10 -17.29
N VAL A 687 -0.83 5.95 -18.42
CA VAL A 687 -0.14 4.71 -18.79
C VAL A 687 0.89 4.29 -17.74
N LEU A 688 1.74 5.22 -17.30
CA LEU A 688 2.75 4.96 -16.29
C LEU A 688 2.11 4.49 -14.98
N LEU A 689 1.05 5.16 -14.54
CA LEU A 689 0.43 4.94 -13.23
C LEU A 689 -0.41 3.66 -13.20
N ILE A 690 -1.08 3.29 -14.30
CA ILE A 690 -1.70 1.97 -14.44
C ILE A 690 -0.65 0.86 -14.40
N ASN A 691 0.52 1.07 -15.00
CA ASN A 691 1.63 0.11 -14.92
C ASN A 691 2.20 0.00 -13.49
N VAL A 692 2.26 1.11 -12.73
CA VAL A 692 2.62 1.08 -11.31
C VAL A 692 1.61 0.23 -10.54
N LEU A 693 0.31 0.46 -10.73
CA LEU A 693 -0.74 -0.35 -10.10
C LEU A 693 -0.60 -1.83 -10.46
N LEU A 694 -0.47 -2.18 -11.75
CA LEU A 694 -0.26 -3.55 -12.21
C LEU A 694 0.93 -4.23 -11.52
N LYS A 695 2.07 -3.54 -11.44
CA LYS A 695 3.27 -4.05 -10.76
C LYS A 695 3.06 -4.20 -9.25
N THR A 696 2.34 -3.28 -8.62
CA THR A 696 1.98 -3.37 -7.20
C THR A 696 1.10 -4.59 -6.95
N ILE A 697 0.05 -4.80 -7.75
CA ILE A 697 -0.81 -5.99 -7.65
C ILE A 697 -0.02 -7.28 -7.88
N ALA A 698 0.87 -7.32 -8.87
CA ALA A 698 1.75 -8.46 -9.11
C ALA A 698 2.67 -8.77 -7.90
N ARG A 699 3.16 -7.74 -7.21
CA ARG A 699 3.96 -7.88 -5.99
C ARG A 699 3.13 -8.45 -4.83
N VAL A 700 1.91 -7.94 -4.64
CA VAL A 700 1.00 -8.39 -3.57
C VAL A 700 0.49 -9.83 -3.80
N THR A 701 0.44 -10.30 -5.06
CA THR A 701 -0.12 -11.60 -5.47
C THR A 701 0.87 -12.78 -5.53
N ASP A 702 2.10 -12.64 -5.03
CA ASP A 702 2.95 -13.78 -4.62
C ASP A 702 3.20 -14.88 -5.70
N ALA A 703 3.42 -14.46 -6.96
CA ALA A 703 3.66 -15.37 -8.09
C ALA A 703 4.88 -16.29 -7.88
N ALA A 704 5.90 -15.83 -7.14
CA ALA A 704 7.06 -16.63 -6.77
C ALA A 704 6.69 -17.78 -5.81
N MET A 705 5.83 -17.54 -4.83
CA MET A 705 5.34 -18.59 -3.93
C MET A 705 4.40 -19.56 -4.63
N GLN A 706 3.64 -19.13 -5.64
CA GLN A 706 2.86 -20.06 -6.47
C GLN A 706 3.78 -21.05 -7.20
N LEU A 707 4.87 -20.56 -7.79
CA LEU A 707 5.90 -21.41 -8.41
C LEU A 707 6.48 -22.39 -7.38
N ILE A 708 6.94 -21.88 -6.22
CA ILE A 708 7.58 -22.70 -5.18
C ILE A 708 6.62 -23.74 -4.58
N ASN A 709 5.33 -23.42 -4.44
CA ASN A 709 4.34 -24.36 -3.92
C ASN A 709 3.92 -25.41 -4.96
N LYS A 710 4.01 -25.10 -6.24
CA LYS A 710 3.65 -26.01 -7.34
C LYS A 710 4.64 -27.16 -7.52
N TYR A 711 5.91 -26.98 -7.15
CA TYR A 711 6.94 -27.99 -7.32
C TYR A 711 7.57 -28.37 -5.98
N ASP A 712 7.88 -29.64 -5.79
CA ASP A 712 8.58 -30.15 -4.61
C ASP A 712 10.06 -30.39 -4.87
N ASN A 713 10.42 -30.61 -6.15
CA ASN A 713 11.78 -30.90 -6.56
C ASN A 713 12.25 -29.93 -7.66
N PHE A 714 13.50 -29.48 -7.55
CA PHE A 714 14.11 -28.54 -8.48
C PHE A 714 15.38 -29.15 -9.07
N LEU A 715 15.43 -29.25 -10.39
CA LEU A 715 16.64 -29.58 -11.13
C LEU A 715 17.29 -28.29 -11.59
N PHE A 716 18.56 -28.09 -11.27
CA PHE A 716 19.32 -26.91 -11.64
C PHE A 716 20.41 -27.28 -12.62
N ASP A 717 20.47 -26.58 -13.76
CA ASP A 717 21.75 -26.42 -14.42
C ASP A 717 22.75 -25.69 -13.50
N CYS A 718 24.04 -25.84 -13.76
CA CYS A 718 25.10 -25.26 -12.97
C CYS A 718 25.64 -23.95 -13.55
N ASP A 719 26.12 -23.99 -14.79
CA ASP A 719 26.88 -22.91 -15.41
C ASP A 719 25.92 -21.89 -16.02
N GLY A 720 25.92 -20.65 -15.50
CA GLY A 720 24.94 -19.64 -15.90
C GLY A 720 23.68 -19.62 -15.04
N VAL A 721 23.49 -20.58 -14.13
CA VAL A 721 22.37 -20.64 -13.17
C VAL A 721 22.83 -20.52 -11.73
N ILE A 722 23.83 -21.32 -11.31
CA ILE A 722 24.39 -21.29 -9.95
C ILE A 722 25.62 -20.36 -9.88
N TRP A 723 26.47 -20.41 -10.90
CA TRP A 723 27.69 -19.63 -10.99
C TRP A 723 28.01 -19.19 -12.42
N LEU A 724 28.86 -18.19 -12.55
CA LEU A 724 29.59 -17.87 -13.77
C LEU A 724 31.08 -18.13 -13.49
N ASP A 725 31.66 -19.11 -14.17
CA ASP A 725 33.01 -19.61 -13.90
C ASP A 725 33.22 -19.98 -12.42
N ASP A 726 34.08 -19.26 -11.71
CA ASP A 726 34.40 -19.47 -10.28
C ASP A 726 33.70 -18.47 -9.35
N VAL A 727 32.66 -17.78 -9.83
CA VAL A 727 31.90 -16.80 -9.05
C VAL A 727 30.44 -17.22 -8.93
N ALA A 728 29.94 -17.37 -7.70
CA ALA A 728 28.53 -17.64 -7.44
C ALA A 728 27.65 -16.47 -7.93
N ILE A 729 26.52 -16.80 -8.58
CA ILE A 729 25.55 -15.79 -8.99
C ILE A 729 24.83 -15.26 -7.75
N LYS A 730 24.73 -13.93 -7.64
CA LYS A 730 24.17 -13.24 -6.47
C LYS A 730 22.74 -13.73 -6.17
N GLY A 731 22.46 -13.98 -4.89
CA GLY A 731 21.13 -14.37 -4.39
C GLY A 731 20.77 -15.84 -4.57
N VAL A 732 21.44 -16.58 -5.46
CA VAL A 732 21.09 -17.98 -5.78
C VAL A 732 21.31 -18.91 -4.60
N LYS A 733 22.43 -18.72 -3.87
CA LYS A 733 22.71 -19.47 -2.64
C LYS A 733 21.56 -19.32 -1.63
N ASP A 734 21.17 -18.08 -1.36
CA ASP A 734 20.12 -17.75 -0.41
C ASP A 734 18.76 -18.35 -0.86
N THR A 735 18.44 -18.29 -2.16
CA THR A 735 17.24 -18.93 -2.71
C THR A 735 17.25 -20.46 -2.50
N ILE A 736 18.37 -21.15 -2.72
CA ILE A 736 18.46 -22.61 -2.56
C ILE A 736 18.38 -23.03 -1.08
N GLU A 737 19.01 -22.25 -0.20
CA GLU A 737 18.87 -22.44 1.26
C GLU A 737 17.41 -22.24 1.69
N TYR A 738 16.72 -21.24 1.13
CA TYR A 738 15.31 -21.01 1.37
C TYR A 738 14.41 -22.15 0.87
N LEU A 739 14.67 -22.70 -0.32
CA LEU A 739 13.98 -23.90 -0.80
C LEU A 739 14.17 -25.08 0.17
N SER A 740 15.38 -25.25 0.69
CA SER A 740 15.69 -26.30 1.67
C SER A 740 14.89 -26.11 2.97
N LEU A 741 14.73 -24.87 3.45
CA LEU A 741 13.89 -24.55 4.62
C LEU A 741 12.41 -24.90 4.39
N LEU A 742 11.94 -24.86 3.15
CA LEU A 742 10.59 -25.24 2.75
C LEU A 742 10.42 -26.75 2.49
N ASN A 743 11.42 -27.57 2.86
CA ASN A 743 11.48 -29.00 2.59
C ASN A 743 11.42 -29.35 1.09
N LYS A 744 11.89 -28.43 0.23
CA LYS A 744 12.03 -28.70 -1.21
C LYS A 744 13.36 -29.42 -1.46
N GLN A 745 13.36 -30.31 -2.44
CA GLN A 745 14.55 -31.09 -2.79
C GLN A 745 15.21 -30.51 -4.04
N VAL A 746 16.54 -30.57 -4.10
CA VAL A 746 17.31 -30.01 -5.22
C VAL A 746 18.28 -31.04 -5.78
N ALA A 747 18.52 -30.98 -7.09
CA ALA A 747 19.60 -31.72 -7.75
C ALA A 747 20.27 -30.83 -8.80
N PHE A 748 21.57 -31.02 -9.00
CA PHE A 748 22.41 -30.21 -9.88
C PHE A 748 22.85 -31.04 -11.08
N VAL A 749 22.56 -30.57 -12.29
CA VAL A 749 22.69 -31.33 -13.54
C VAL A 749 23.54 -30.55 -14.52
N THR A 750 24.70 -31.07 -14.93
CA THR A 750 25.63 -30.36 -15.81
C THR A 750 26.11 -31.24 -16.96
N ASN A 751 26.18 -30.69 -18.17
CA ASN A 751 26.70 -31.38 -19.35
C ASN A 751 28.24 -31.47 -19.38
N ASN A 752 28.94 -30.98 -18.36
CA ASN A 752 30.40 -31.00 -18.31
C ASN A 752 30.95 -32.36 -17.85
N SER A 753 31.47 -33.15 -18.80
CA SER A 753 32.12 -34.43 -18.52
C SER A 753 33.59 -34.33 -18.11
N SER A 754 34.20 -33.14 -18.15
CA SER A 754 35.62 -33.00 -17.79
C SER A 754 35.88 -33.09 -16.28
N ARG A 755 34.83 -33.01 -15.46
CA ARG A 755 34.91 -32.95 -13.99
C ARG A 755 34.08 -34.06 -13.35
N SER A 756 34.56 -34.61 -12.24
CA SER A 756 33.83 -35.57 -11.40
C SER A 756 32.94 -34.86 -10.38
N ARG A 757 32.06 -35.63 -9.72
CA ARG A 757 31.27 -35.20 -8.57
C ARG A 757 32.17 -34.76 -7.41
N ASP A 758 33.31 -35.40 -7.20
CA ASP A 758 34.30 -34.99 -6.19
C ASP A 758 34.87 -33.59 -6.47
N TYR A 759 35.09 -33.25 -7.73
CA TYR A 759 35.46 -31.90 -8.12
C TYR A 759 34.33 -30.91 -7.80
N TYR A 760 33.08 -31.24 -8.15
CA TYR A 760 31.95 -30.34 -7.90
C TYR A 760 31.66 -30.15 -6.42
N MET A 761 31.78 -31.20 -5.58
CA MET A 761 31.69 -31.08 -4.12
C MET A 761 32.65 -30.01 -3.60
N LYS A 762 33.94 -30.08 -4.00
CA LYS A 762 34.94 -29.06 -3.64
C LYS A 762 34.60 -27.67 -4.20
N LYS A 763 33.99 -27.59 -5.39
CA LYS A 763 33.57 -26.31 -5.98
C LYS A 763 32.42 -25.68 -5.20
N PHE A 764 31.37 -26.44 -4.88
CA PHE A 764 30.25 -25.99 -4.05
C PHE A 764 30.75 -25.48 -2.69
N GLU A 765 31.64 -26.22 -2.02
CA GLU A 765 32.26 -25.80 -0.76
C GLU A 765 33.00 -24.47 -0.89
N ARG A 766 33.84 -24.31 -1.94
CA ARG A 766 34.57 -23.04 -2.19
C ARG A 766 33.63 -21.86 -2.45
N LEU A 767 32.50 -22.10 -3.09
CA LEU A 767 31.47 -21.08 -3.36
C LEU A 767 30.53 -20.84 -2.16
N GLY A 768 30.76 -21.53 -1.04
CA GLY A 768 30.05 -21.32 0.21
C GLY A 768 28.75 -22.09 0.35
N TYR A 769 28.49 -23.11 -0.48
CA TYR A 769 27.33 -24.00 -0.34
C TYR A 769 27.68 -25.14 0.62
N THR A 770 27.01 -25.22 1.77
CA THR A 770 27.35 -26.17 2.84
C THR A 770 26.43 -27.39 2.91
N ASN A 771 25.29 -27.37 2.20
CA ASN A 771 24.23 -28.37 2.31
C ASN A 771 24.01 -29.16 1.00
N VAL A 772 25.05 -29.32 0.18
CA VAL A 772 24.99 -30.11 -1.05
C VAL A 772 25.62 -31.47 -0.80
N SER A 773 24.92 -32.54 -1.15
CA SER A 773 25.41 -33.91 -1.04
C SER A 773 25.79 -34.48 -2.40
N LYS A 774 26.78 -35.37 -2.43
CA LYS A 774 27.35 -35.95 -3.67
C LYS A 774 26.32 -36.71 -4.50
N ASP A 775 25.31 -37.31 -3.86
CA ASP A 775 24.19 -38.00 -4.50
C ASP A 775 23.20 -37.07 -5.23
N ARG A 776 23.36 -35.74 -5.09
CA ARG A 776 22.53 -34.72 -5.75
C ARG A 776 23.23 -34.03 -6.91
N ILE A 777 24.44 -34.47 -7.28
CA ILE A 777 25.23 -33.87 -8.36
C ILE A 777 25.35 -34.87 -9.51
N PHE A 778 24.90 -34.46 -10.69
CA PHE A 778 24.79 -35.28 -11.90
C PHE A 778 25.54 -34.64 -13.07
N PRO A 779 26.89 -34.69 -13.07
CA PRO A 779 27.67 -34.39 -14.25
C PRO A 779 27.57 -35.55 -15.26
N THR A 780 27.78 -35.26 -16.53
CA THR A 780 27.69 -36.29 -17.58
C THR A 780 28.81 -37.33 -17.55
N SER A 781 29.91 -37.04 -16.84
CA SER A 781 30.93 -38.02 -16.46
C SER A 781 30.34 -39.13 -15.58
N TYR A 782 29.54 -38.76 -14.59
CA TYR A 782 28.85 -39.70 -13.70
C TYR A 782 27.71 -40.43 -14.44
N ALA A 783 26.95 -39.70 -15.26
CA ALA A 783 25.87 -40.30 -16.05
C ALA A 783 26.36 -41.43 -16.96
N ALA A 784 27.53 -41.27 -17.58
CA ALA A 784 28.15 -42.32 -18.39
C ALA A 784 28.46 -43.59 -17.57
N ALA A 785 29.03 -43.43 -16.37
CA ALA A 785 29.34 -44.55 -15.48
C ALA A 785 28.07 -45.25 -14.95
N VAL A 786 27.05 -44.47 -14.57
CA VAL A 786 25.73 -44.98 -14.15
C VAL A 786 25.09 -45.82 -15.25
N HIS A 787 25.07 -45.29 -16.48
CA HIS A 787 24.46 -45.99 -17.62
C HIS A 787 25.19 -47.30 -17.94
N LEU A 788 26.54 -47.30 -17.90
CA LEU A 788 27.34 -48.51 -18.06
C LEU A 788 26.99 -49.60 -17.03
N ASN A 789 26.86 -49.19 -15.77
CA ASN A 789 26.63 -50.10 -14.67
C ASN A 789 25.19 -50.62 -14.60
N ASN A 790 24.21 -49.77 -14.86
CA ASN A 790 22.81 -50.08 -14.57
C ASN A 790 22.02 -50.57 -15.79
N GLU A 791 22.40 -50.17 -16.99
CA GLU A 791 21.60 -50.39 -18.21
C GLU A 791 22.31 -51.26 -19.24
N LEU A 792 23.65 -51.30 -19.22
CA LEU A 792 24.47 -52.06 -20.19
C LEU A 792 25.07 -53.35 -19.60
N ASP A 793 24.81 -53.67 -18.34
CA ASP A 793 25.27 -54.88 -17.63
C ASP A 793 26.77 -55.18 -17.80
N ILE A 794 27.62 -54.14 -17.89
CA ILE A 794 29.07 -54.32 -18.02
C ILE A 794 29.65 -54.76 -16.67
N PRO A 795 30.39 -55.88 -16.58
CA PRO A 795 30.92 -56.35 -15.31
C PRO A 795 31.91 -55.37 -14.68
N GLU A 796 31.81 -55.17 -13.36
CA GLU A 796 32.84 -54.47 -12.58
C GLU A 796 34.24 -55.06 -12.85
N GLY A 797 35.26 -54.20 -12.85
CA GLY A 797 36.64 -54.55 -13.22
C GLY A 797 36.91 -54.56 -14.73
N SER A 798 35.90 -54.36 -15.58
CA SER A 798 36.10 -54.24 -17.03
C SER A 798 36.88 -52.98 -17.41
N LYS A 799 37.67 -53.07 -18.49
CA LYS A 799 38.31 -51.89 -19.09
C LYS A 799 37.31 -51.08 -19.89
N VAL A 800 37.36 -49.77 -19.74
CA VAL A 800 36.51 -48.82 -20.48
C VAL A 800 37.41 -47.83 -21.20
N TRP A 801 37.29 -47.76 -22.51
CA TRP A 801 38.02 -46.80 -23.32
C TRP A 801 37.42 -45.41 -23.18
N VAL A 802 38.26 -44.42 -22.89
CA VAL A 802 37.85 -43.03 -22.67
C VAL A 802 38.53 -42.13 -23.69
N LEU A 803 37.74 -41.49 -24.55
CA LEU A 803 38.15 -40.30 -25.30
C LEU A 803 37.53 -39.09 -24.63
N GLY A 804 38.17 -38.61 -23.57
CA GLY A 804 37.63 -37.58 -22.69
C GLY A 804 38.62 -37.20 -21.60
N ASP A 805 38.26 -36.20 -20.78
CA ASP A 805 39.10 -35.72 -19.67
C ASP A 805 38.99 -36.61 -18.41
N HIS A 806 39.84 -36.34 -17.42
CA HIS A 806 39.96 -37.08 -16.16
C HIS A 806 38.65 -37.28 -15.39
N GLY A 807 37.68 -36.36 -15.49
CA GLY A 807 36.40 -36.47 -14.81
C GLY A 807 35.63 -37.77 -15.13
N ILE A 808 35.68 -38.24 -16.39
CA ILE A 808 35.07 -39.52 -16.78
C ILE A 808 35.81 -40.68 -16.12
N GLU A 809 37.15 -40.63 -16.11
CA GLU A 809 37.96 -41.70 -15.53
C GLU A 809 37.77 -41.82 -14.02
N GLU A 810 37.66 -40.70 -13.31
CA GLU A 810 37.41 -40.67 -11.87
C GLU A 810 36.07 -41.34 -11.53
N GLU A 811 34.98 -40.99 -12.23
CA GLU A 811 33.67 -41.62 -12.01
C GLU A 811 33.69 -43.11 -12.38
N LEU A 812 34.34 -43.50 -13.48
CA LEU A 812 34.48 -44.92 -13.84
C LEU A 812 35.18 -45.73 -12.75
N ARG A 813 36.24 -45.18 -12.13
CA ARG A 813 36.94 -45.83 -11.01
C ARG A 813 36.05 -45.97 -9.79
N GLU A 814 35.14 -45.03 -9.52
CA GLU A 814 34.17 -45.15 -8.42
C GLU A 814 33.18 -46.31 -8.62
N PHE A 815 32.89 -46.68 -9.86
CA PHE A 815 32.10 -47.85 -10.22
C PHE A 815 32.96 -49.12 -10.46
N ASN A 816 34.19 -49.13 -9.96
CA ASN A 816 35.14 -50.24 -10.10
C ASN A 816 35.51 -50.60 -11.55
N TYR A 817 35.36 -49.69 -12.51
CA TYR A 817 35.89 -49.87 -13.87
C TYR A 817 37.34 -49.43 -14.00
N ILE A 818 38.03 -49.94 -15.02
CA ILE A 818 39.41 -49.58 -15.33
C ILE A 818 39.41 -48.65 -16.54
N PRO A 819 39.42 -47.32 -16.37
CA PRO A 819 39.49 -46.40 -17.50
C PRO A 819 40.86 -46.48 -18.18
N VAL A 820 40.85 -46.53 -19.51
CA VAL A 820 42.05 -46.53 -20.36
C VAL A 820 41.94 -45.47 -21.46
N GLY A 821 43.07 -44.88 -21.85
CA GLY A 821 43.14 -43.89 -22.93
C GLY A 821 43.15 -42.44 -22.46
N GLY A 822 42.06 -41.95 -21.85
CA GLY A 822 41.78 -40.54 -21.58
C GLY A 822 43.00 -39.69 -21.16
N SER A 823 43.61 -39.99 -20.03
CA SER A 823 44.77 -39.28 -19.47
C SER A 823 46.13 -39.90 -19.83
N SER A 824 46.17 -40.91 -20.70
CA SER A 824 47.41 -41.63 -21.05
C SER A 824 48.39 -40.75 -21.82
N VAL A 825 49.58 -40.51 -21.25
CA VAL A 825 50.65 -39.67 -21.83
C VAL A 825 51.29 -40.33 -23.05
N GLU A 826 51.25 -41.67 -23.14
CA GLU A 826 51.81 -42.43 -24.27
C GLU A 826 51.11 -42.11 -25.60
N LEU A 827 49.89 -41.56 -25.53
CA LEU A 827 49.09 -41.18 -26.70
C LEU A 827 49.37 -39.75 -27.19
N ASP A 828 50.23 -38.99 -26.53
CA ASP A 828 50.52 -37.58 -26.85
C ASP A 828 51.73 -37.39 -27.79
N GLY A 829 52.33 -38.50 -28.24
CA GLY A 829 53.43 -38.51 -29.21
C GLY A 829 52.99 -38.19 -30.65
N PRO A 830 53.95 -38.02 -31.58
CA PRO A 830 53.66 -37.89 -33.00
C PRO A 830 52.95 -39.15 -33.53
N PHE A 831 52.06 -38.96 -34.49
CA PHE A 831 51.31 -40.08 -35.08
C PHE A 831 52.23 -40.99 -35.92
N ASP A 832 52.10 -42.30 -35.71
CA ASP A 832 52.76 -43.38 -36.46
C ASP A 832 51.70 -44.44 -36.78
N ASP A 833 51.48 -44.70 -38.07
CA ASP A 833 50.50 -45.65 -38.59
C ASP A 833 50.88 -47.12 -38.30
N ASN A 834 52.12 -47.37 -37.88
CA ASN A 834 52.61 -48.68 -37.45
C ASN A 834 52.70 -48.81 -35.91
N SER A 835 52.23 -47.81 -35.16
CA SER A 835 52.28 -47.84 -33.70
C SER A 835 51.53 -49.04 -33.13
N PRO A 836 52.14 -49.84 -32.22
CA PRO A 836 51.46 -50.98 -31.60
C PRO A 836 50.25 -50.55 -30.75
N LEU A 837 50.20 -49.27 -30.37
CA LEU A 837 49.10 -48.68 -29.63
C LEU A 837 47.79 -48.60 -30.45
N LEU A 838 47.84 -48.70 -31.79
CA LEU A 838 46.64 -48.72 -32.65
C LEU A 838 45.86 -50.04 -32.59
N VAL A 839 46.40 -51.09 -31.96
CA VAL A 839 45.70 -52.37 -31.81
C VAL A 839 44.75 -52.31 -30.62
N PRO A 840 43.43 -52.48 -30.81
CA PRO A 840 42.47 -52.47 -29.70
C PRO A 840 42.77 -53.55 -28.66
N ASP A 841 42.77 -53.15 -27.39
CA ASP A 841 42.79 -54.08 -26.27
C ASP A 841 41.45 -54.86 -26.19
N PRO A 842 41.45 -56.21 -26.35
CA PRO A 842 40.22 -57.01 -26.33
C PRO A 842 39.52 -57.06 -24.96
N GLU A 843 40.18 -56.62 -23.89
CA GLU A 843 39.59 -56.50 -22.56
C GLU A 843 38.70 -55.27 -22.40
N VAL A 844 38.76 -54.30 -23.33
CA VAL A 844 37.85 -53.15 -23.34
C VAL A 844 36.44 -53.59 -23.68
N LYS A 845 35.46 -53.16 -22.87
CA LYS A 845 34.04 -53.55 -23.01
C LYS A 845 33.09 -52.40 -23.35
N ALA A 846 33.55 -51.16 -23.27
CA ALA A 846 32.77 -49.99 -23.68
C ALA A 846 33.69 -48.83 -24.06
N THR A 847 33.15 -47.91 -24.87
CA THR A 847 33.79 -46.66 -25.26
C THR A 847 32.96 -45.46 -24.80
N VAL A 848 33.57 -44.56 -24.03
CA VAL A 848 32.97 -43.31 -23.58
C VAL A 848 33.71 -42.14 -24.23
N VAL A 849 32.96 -41.29 -24.93
CA VAL A 849 33.48 -40.10 -25.60
C VAL A 849 32.87 -38.85 -24.96
N GLY A 850 33.73 -37.90 -24.60
CA GLY A 850 33.33 -36.64 -24.00
C GLY A 850 34.28 -35.49 -24.30
N SER A 851 34.18 -34.42 -23.52
CA SER A 851 35.04 -33.25 -23.72
C SER A 851 36.48 -33.58 -23.35
N THR A 852 37.43 -33.20 -24.21
CA THR A 852 38.86 -33.31 -23.93
C THR A 852 39.65 -32.21 -24.64
N LYS A 853 40.67 -31.69 -23.96
CA LYS A 853 41.65 -30.75 -24.54
C LYS A 853 42.85 -31.46 -25.16
N SER A 854 43.07 -32.73 -24.83
CA SER A 854 44.19 -33.54 -25.33
C SER A 854 43.83 -34.23 -26.66
N ILE A 855 42.88 -33.69 -27.43
CA ILE A 855 42.45 -34.28 -28.69
C ILE A 855 43.59 -34.27 -29.72
N ASN A 856 43.91 -35.44 -30.28
CA ASN A 856 44.92 -35.61 -31.31
C ASN A 856 44.53 -36.78 -32.25
N TYR A 857 45.23 -36.90 -33.38
CA TYR A 857 44.90 -37.91 -34.39
C TYR A 857 45.09 -39.35 -33.90
N MET A 858 46.05 -39.60 -33.01
CA MET A 858 46.30 -40.93 -32.44
C MET A 858 45.11 -41.42 -31.60
N ARG A 859 44.62 -40.56 -30.69
CA ARG A 859 43.47 -40.86 -29.82
C ARG A 859 42.18 -41.06 -30.61
N ILE A 860 41.95 -40.25 -31.63
CA ILE A 860 40.81 -40.40 -32.55
C ILE A 860 40.91 -41.73 -33.31
N SER A 861 42.07 -42.03 -33.89
CA SER A 861 42.30 -43.24 -34.68
C SER A 861 42.07 -44.51 -33.86
N LEU A 862 42.59 -44.54 -32.62
CA LEU A 862 42.40 -45.66 -31.71
C LEU A 862 40.95 -45.78 -31.23
N THR A 863 40.29 -44.65 -30.93
CA THR A 863 38.86 -44.66 -30.59
C THR A 863 38.03 -45.24 -31.74
N LEU A 864 38.35 -44.88 -32.99
CA LEU A 864 37.71 -45.46 -34.17
C LEU A 864 37.93 -46.99 -34.22
N GLN A 865 39.14 -47.48 -33.93
CA GLN A 865 39.39 -48.93 -33.95
C GLN A 865 38.49 -49.70 -32.97
N TYR A 866 38.20 -49.14 -31.79
CA TYR A 866 37.21 -49.72 -30.87
C TYR A 866 35.78 -49.67 -31.42
N LEU A 867 35.40 -48.57 -32.07
CA LEU A 867 34.04 -48.36 -32.59
C LEU A 867 33.73 -49.14 -33.88
N LEU A 868 34.74 -49.63 -34.60
CA LEU A 868 34.57 -50.51 -35.76
C LEU A 868 33.88 -51.84 -35.40
N ASP A 869 33.96 -52.29 -34.15
CA ASP A 869 33.10 -53.36 -33.66
C ASP A 869 31.68 -52.81 -33.42
N PRO A 870 30.67 -53.20 -34.22
CA PRO A 870 29.31 -52.68 -34.08
C PRO A 870 28.66 -53.04 -32.74
N LYS A 871 29.20 -54.03 -32.00
CA LYS A 871 28.70 -54.44 -30.68
C LYS A 871 29.31 -53.62 -29.55
N MET A 872 30.39 -52.87 -29.78
CA MET A 872 31.03 -52.05 -28.76
C MET A 872 30.07 -50.96 -28.30
N PRO A 873 29.64 -50.91 -27.02
CA PRO A 873 28.83 -49.80 -26.52
C PRO A 873 29.55 -48.47 -26.72
N PHE A 874 28.85 -47.51 -27.31
CA PHE A 874 29.38 -46.18 -27.61
C PHE A 874 28.55 -45.14 -26.87
N ILE A 875 29.12 -44.54 -25.83
CA ILE A 875 28.45 -43.56 -24.98
C ILE A 875 29.01 -42.17 -25.30
N GLY A 876 28.13 -41.23 -25.60
CA GLY A 876 28.45 -39.81 -25.75
C GLY A 876 27.99 -39.02 -24.54
N THR A 877 28.90 -38.27 -23.92
CA THR A 877 28.57 -37.59 -22.65
C THR A 877 27.61 -36.40 -22.81
N ASN A 878 27.60 -35.69 -23.94
CA ASN A 878 26.66 -34.60 -24.21
C ASN A 878 26.71 -34.21 -25.71
N ILE A 879 25.77 -33.38 -26.13
CA ILE A 879 25.63 -32.87 -27.49
C ILE A 879 25.91 -31.36 -27.60
N ASP A 880 26.49 -30.75 -26.57
CA ASP A 880 26.77 -29.31 -26.57
C ASP A 880 27.81 -28.99 -27.64
N ARG A 881 27.49 -28.04 -28.51
CA ARG A 881 28.36 -27.68 -29.63
C ARG A 881 29.56 -26.86 -29.15
N VAL A 882 29.28 -25.85 -28.34
CA VAL A 882 30.26 -24.85 -27.88
C VAL A 882 30.00 -24.45 -26.43
N TYR A 883 31.03 -23.88 -25.79
CA TYR A 883 30.92 -23.25 -24.48
C TYR A 883 31.67 -21.90 -24.47
N PRO A 884 31.27 -20.95 -23.60
CA PRO A 884 31.97 -19.68 -23.46
C PRO A 884 33.34 -19.88 -22.78
N GLY A 885 34.41 -19.41 -23.43
CA GLY A 885 35.76 -19.41 -22.91
C GLY A 885 36.24 -18.02 -22.42
N PRO A 886 37.44 -17.93 -21.83
CA PRO A 886 37.98 -16.68 -21.31
C PRO A 886 38.06 -15.58 -22.38
N LYS A 887 37.88 -14.31 -21.98
CA LYS A 887 37.99 -13.12 -22.86
C LYS A 887 37.02 -13.10 -24.05
N GLY A 888 35.83 -13.69 -23.89
CA GLY A 888 34.78 -13.70 -24.92
C GLY A 888 35.03 -14.70 -26.05
N LEU A 889 35.92 -15.67 -25.85
CA LEU A 889 36.12 -16.77 -26.79
C LEU A 889 34.91 -17.71 -26.77
N ILE A 890 34.64 -18.35 -27.91
CA ILE A 890 33.70 -19.47 -28.01
C ILE A 890 34.55 -20.70 -28.36
N LEU A 891 34.50 -21.74 -27.52
CA LEU A 891 35.35 -22.91 -27.62
C LEU A 891 34.52 -24.20 -27.85
N PRO A 892 35.09 -25.23 -28.50
CA PRO A 892 34.38 -26.49 -28.75
C PRO A 892 34.01 -27.23 -27.46
N ALA A 893 32.73 -27.59 -27.29
CA ALA A 893 32.25 -28.38 -26.15
C ALA A 893 32.28 -29.89 -26.45
N GLY A 894 31.83 -30.72 -25.51
CA GLY A 894 31.91 -32.18 -25.60
C GLY A 894 31.21 -32.76 -26.83
N GLY A 895 30.05 -32.22 -27.21
CA GLY A 895 29.32 -32.60 -28.41
C GLY A 895 30.11 -32.44 -29.71
N SER A 896 31.07 -31.50 -29.78
CA SER A 896 31.96 -31.40 -30.94
C SER A 896 32.83 -32.64 -31.13
N VAL A 897 33.32 -33.23 -30.03
CA VAL A 897 34.16 -34.44 -30.07
C VAL A 897 33.31 -35.69 -30.26
N VAL A 898 32.15 -35.75 -29.60
CA VAL A 898 31.19 -36.86 -29.75
C VAL A 898 30.71 -36.95 -31.19
N ASN A 899 30.22 -35.85 -31.78
CA ASN A 899 29.75 -35.84 -33.16
C ASN A 899 30.88 -36.11 -34.16
N PHE A 900 32.11 -35.69 -33.86
CA PHE A 900 33.27 -36.05 -34.67
C PHE A 900 33.45 -37.58 -34.73
N MET A 901 33.32 -38.26 -33.58
CA MET A 901 33.41 -39.71 -33.52
C MET A 901 32.20 -40.39 -34.17
N GLU A 902 30.97 -39.93 -33.94
CA GLU A 902 29.78 -40.46 -34.61
C GLU A 902 29.90 -40.41 -36.13
N TYR A 903 30.34 -39.25 -36.65
CA TYR A 903 30.56 -39.04 -38.07
C TYR A 903 31.64 -39.99 -38.61
N THR A 904 32.75 -40.12 -37.89
CA THR A 904 33.91 -40.92 -38.33
C THR A 904 33.64 -42.42 -38.24
N SER A 905 32.88 -42.89 -37.24
CA SER A 905 32.54 -44.31 -37.08
C SER A 905 31.27 -44.74 -37.79
N HIS A 906 30.46 -43.81 -38.32
CA HIS A 906 29.11 -44.05 -38.83
C HIS A 906 28.21 -44.77 -37.81
N ARG A 907 28.28 -44.35 -36.54
CA ARG A 907 27.49 -44.92 -35.45
C ARG A 907 26.95 -43.81 -34.56
N ASP A 908 25.68 -43.90 -34.22
CA ASP A 908 25.07 -43.01 -33.23
C ASP A 908 25.52 -43.41 -31.82
N CYS A 909 25.83 -42.43 -30.99
CA CYS A 909 26.17 -42.65 -29.60
C CYS A 909 24.91 -42.76 -28.73
N ILE A 910 25.07 -43.43 -27.60
CA ILE A 910 24.11 -43.36 -26.50
C ILE A 910 24.38 -42.04 -25.78
N ASN A 911 23.55 -41.03 -26.02
CA ASN A 911 23.68 -39.72 -25.39
C ASN A 911 23.18 -39.79 -23.93
N VAL A 912 24.08 -39.53 -22.98
CA VAL A 912 23.79 -39.47 -21.54
C VAL A 912 23.80 -38.04 -20.98
N GLY A 913 23.80 -37.03 -21.84
CA GLY A 913 23.71 -35.61 -21.46
C GLY A 913 22.36 -34.98 -21.79
N LYS A 914 22.04 -33.83 -21.18
CA LYS A 914 20.85 -33.05 -21.49
C LYS A 914 20.81 -32.74 -23.00
N PRO A 915 19.65 -32.88 -23.69
CA PRO A 915 18.30 -33.15 -23.17
C PRO A 915 17.89 -34.65 -23.10
N SER A 916 18.82 -35.59 -22.96
CA SER A 916 18.51 -37.04 -22.96
C SER A 916 17.56 -37.47 -21.83
N ARG A 917 16.49 -38.18 -22.18
CA ARG A 917 15.54 -38.76 -21.22
C ARG A 917 16.19 -39.82 -20.31
N ILE A 918 17.27 -40.46 -20.76
CA ILE A 918 18.05 -41.42 -19.97
C ILE A 918 18.56 -40.75 -18.69
N LEU A 919 19.24 -39.60 -18.84
CA LEU A 919 19.78 -38.84 -17.71
C LEU A 919 18.66 -38.40 -16.76
N LEU A 920 17.54 -37.93 -17.31
CA LEU A 920 16.42 -37.48 -16.49
C LEU A 920 15.83 -38.63 -15.66
N ASP A 921 15.57 -39.77 -16.28
CA ASP A 921 14.94 -40.91 -15.63
C ASP A 921 15.85 -41.48 -14.53
N ASP A 922 17.16 -41.49 -14.74
CA ASP A 922 18.16 -41.83 -13.73
C ASP A 922 18.11 -40.87 -12.54
N ILE A 923 18.07 -39.55 -12.80
CA ILE A 923 17.96 -38.53 -11.73
C ILE A 923 16.69 -38.74 -10.92
N LEU A 924 15.54 -38.88 -11.57
CA LEU A 924 14.25 -39.05 -10.90
C LEU A 924 14.25 -40.33 -10.04
N LYS A 925 14.81 -41.43 -10.54
CA LYS A 925 14.92 -42.71 -9.83
C LYS A 925 15.87 -42.63 -8.63
N ILE A 926 17.07 -42.09 -8.82
CA ILE A 926 18.10 -41.98 -7.77
C ILE A 926 17.65 -41.01 -6.67
N CYS A 927 17.12 -39.86 -7.06
CA CYS A 927 16.66 -38.82 -6.13
C CYS A 927 15.30 -39.11 -5.51
N ARG A 928 14.54 -40.06 -6.07
CA ARG A 928 13.13 -40.36 -5.75
C ARG A 928 12.20 -39.16 -5.98
N PHE A 929 12.42 -38.44 -7.06
CA PHE A 929 11.61 -37.28 -7.42
C PHE A 929 10.37 -37.71 -8.21
N GLU A 930 9.22 -37.13 -7.87
CA GLU A 930 7.98 -37.28 -8.64
C GLU A 930 8.02 -36.35 -9.86
N ARG A 931 7.80 -36.92 -11.06
CA ARG A 931 7.92 -36.18 -12.33
C ARG A 931 6.99 -34.97 -12.37
N GLU A 932 5.74 -35.16 -11.97
CA GLU A 932 4.67 -34.14 -11.98
C GLU A 932 4.89 -33.00 -10.98
N ARG A 933 5.79 -33.20 -10.01
CA ARG A 933 6.14 -32.22 -8.97
C ARG A 933 7.56 -31.70 -9.12
N THR A 934 8.18 -31.89 -10.28
CA THR A 934 9.56 -31.48 -10.57
C THR A 934 9.60 -30.40 -11.66
N ILE A 935 10.56 -29.48 -11.57
CA ILE A 935 10.83 -28.44 -12.58
C ILE A 935 12.32 -28.36 -12.91
N MET A 936 12.65 -28.09 -14.18
CA MET A 936 14.02 -27.80 -14.63
C MET A 936 14.28 -26.29 -14.68
N VAL A 937 15.37 -25.84 -14.06
CA VAL A 937 15.86 -24.46 -14.07
C VAL A 937 17.16 -24.42 -14.87
N GLY A 938 17.19 -23.68 -15.97
CA GLY A 938 18.32 -23.68 -16.91
C GLY A 938 18.53 -22.35 -17.61
N ASP A 939 19.63 -22.24 -18.36
CA ASP A 939 20.03 -21.02 -19.07
C ASP A 939 20.03 -21.19 -20.60
N THR A 940 19.83 -22.42 -21.10
CA THR A 940 19.96 -22.77 -22.51
C THR A 940 18.68 -23.43 -23.05
N LEU A 941 18.13 -22.90 -24.16
CA LEU A 941 16.84 -23.35 -24.73
C LEU A 941 16.88 -24.80 -25.25
N TYR A 942 17.87 -25.14 -26.06
CA TYR A 942 17.92 -26.43 -26.78
C TYR A 942 18.43 -27.60 -25.92
N THR A 943 18.97 -27.33 -24.75
CA THR A 943 19.43 -28.34 -23.78
C THR A 943 18.56 -28.32 -22.53
N ASP A 944 18.57 -27.26 -21.72
CA ASP A 944 17.91 -27.29 -20.41
C ASP A 944 16.39 -27.20 -20.49
N ILE A 945 15.89 -26.25 -21.27
CA ILE A 945 14.44 -26.06 -21.42
C ILE A 945 13.84 -27.26 -22.12
N LYS A 946 14.48 -27.70 -23.20
CA LYS A 946 14.14 -28.95 -23.87
C LYS A 946 14.21 -30.17 -22.95
N PHE A 947 15.22 -30.28 -22.09
CA PHE A 947 15.35 -31.37 -21.11
C PHE A 947 14.16 -31.44 -20.14
N GLY A 948 13.72 -30.29 -19.62
CA GLY A 948 12.54 -30.24 -18.75
C GLY A 948 11.23 -30.55 -19.48
N ASN A 949 11.11 -30.11 -20.73
CA ASN A 949 9.89 -30.23 -21.51
C ASN A 949 9.72 -31.60 -22.17
N ASP A 950 10.73 -32.12 -22.87
CA ASP A 950 10.77 -33.51 -23.40
C ASP A 950 10.65 -34.53 -22.27
N GLY A 951 11.15 -34.15 -21.10
CA GLY A 951 11.06 -34.90 -19.86
C GLY A 951 9.67 -34.90 -19.23
N GLU A 952 8.70 -34.14 -19.76
CA GLU A 952 7.34 -34.02 -19.21
C GLU A 952 7.34 -33.67 -17.70
N LEU A 953 8.32 -32.88 -17.27
CA LEU A 953 8.38 -32.42 -15.88
C LEU A 953 7.15 -31.56 -15.58
N GLY A 954 6.57 -31.67 -14.40
CA GLY A 954 5.39 -30.88 -14.03
C GLY A 954 4.07 -31.29 -14.73
N GLY A 955 4.06 -32.40 -15.47
CA GLY A 955 2.89 -32.95 -16.17
C GLY A 955 3.07 -33.03 -17.69
N THR A 956 2.00 -33.38 -18.40
CA THR A 956 2.01 -33.76 -19.83
C THR A 956 2.53 -32.71 -20.82
N ASN A 957 2.72 -31.46 -20.39
CA ASN A 957 3.15 -30.35 -21.24
C ASN A 957 4.57 -29.86 -20.93
N GLY A 958 5.29 -30.50 -20.00
CA GLY A 958 6.62 -30.03 -19.59
C GLY A 958 6.58 -28.82 -18.65
N SER A 959 7.64 -28.61 -17.87
CA SER A 959 7.79 -27.49 -16.94
C SER A 959 9.26 -27.14 -16.80
N SER A 960 9.56 -25.93 -17.22
CA SER A 960 10.92 -25.41 -17.27
C SER A 960 10.93 -23.91 -16.96
N LEU A 961 12.00 -23.45 -16.33
CA LEU A 961 12.26 -22.06 -15.99
C LEU A 961 13.60 -21.65 -16.60
N LEU A 962 13.57 -20.64 -17.47
CA LEU A 962 14.75 -20.05 -18.09
C LEU A 962 15.28 -18.88 -17.26
N VAL A 963 16.57 -18.90 -16.94
CA VAL A 963 17.29 -17.74 -16.39
C VAL A 963 18.09 -17.03 -17.48
N LEU A 964 18.23 -15.71 -17.39
CA LEU A 964 18.92 -14.89 -18.42
C LEU A 964 20.36 -14.53 -18.03
N THR A 965 20.86 -15.07 -16.92
CA THR A 965 22.24 -14.92 -16.45
C THR A 965 23.25 -15.64 -17.36
N GLY A 966 22.86 -16.74 -18.01
CA GLY A 966 23.75 -17.61 -18.79
C GLY A 966 23.70 -17.43 -20.32
N GLN A 967 23.74 -18.53 -21.10
CA GLN A 967 23.91 -18.53 -22.55
C GLN A 967 22.75 -17.83 -23.29
N THR A 968 21.51 -18.12 -22.93
CA THR A 968 20.35 -17.48 -23.58
C THR A 968 20.20 -16.06 -23.05
N LYS A 969 20.53 -15.07 -23.89
CA LYS A 969 20.27 -13.67 -23.60
C LYS A 969 18.87 -13.29 -24.05
N LYS A 970 18.31 -12.24 -23.43
CA LYS A 970 16.97 -11.72 -23.77
C LYS A 970 16.78 -11.52 -25.28
N LEU A 971 17.74 -10.88 -25.95
CA LEU A 971 17.70 -10.68 -27.40
C LEU A 971 17.64 -12.00 -28.18
N THR A 972 18.35 -13.04 -27.74
CA THR A 972 18.33 -14.36 -28.36
C THR A 972 16.98 -15.04 -28.15
N LEU A 973 16.41 -14.95 -26.95
CA LEU A 973 15.07 -15.44 -26.63
C LEU A 973 13.99 -14.71 -27.46
N ASP A 974 14.06 -13.38 -27.52
CA ASP A 974 13.11 -12.54 -28.26
C ASP A 974 13.13 -12.91 -29.74
N LYS A 975 14.33 -13.04 -30.34
CA LYS A 975 14.51 -13.51 -31.72
C LYS A 975 13.97 -14.93 -31.94
N PHE A 976 14.24 -15.84 -31.00
CA PHE A 976 13.73 -17.22 -31.05
C PHE A 976 12.19 -17.27 -31.00
N LEU A 977 11.56 -16.40 -30.21
CA LEU A 977 10.10 -16.30 -30.13
C LEU A 977 9.47 -15.54 -31.32
N GLU A 978 10.24 -14.67 -31.99
CA GLU A 978 9.85 -13.87 -33.15
C GLU A 978 9.78 -14.64 -34.45
N ASP A 979 10.88 -15.31 -34.79
CA ASP A 979 11.03 -16.08 -36.01
C ASP A 979 11.77 -17.38 -35.68
N PRO A 980 11.02 -18.41 -35.26
CA PRO A 980 11.63 -19.67 -34.85
C PRO A 980 12.33 -20.41 -36.00
N ASN A 981 12.10 -20.02 -37.26
CA ASN A 981 12.70 -20.64 -38.45
C ASN A 981 14.14 -20.19 -38.71
N GLU A 982 14.63 -19.13 -38.05
CA GLU A 982 16.01 -18.65 -38.19
C GLU A 982 17.03 -19.57 -37.48
N VAL A 983 16.56 -20.44 -36.58
CA VAL A 983 17.38 -21.44 -35.87
C VAL A 983 17.12 -22.81 -36.50
N ALA A 984 18.14 -23.41 -37.13
CA ALA A 984 18.04 -24.61 -37.97
C ALA A 984 17.51 -25.91 -37.30
N VAL A 985 17.09 -25.86 -36.03
CA VAL A 985 16.55 -26.98 -35.26
C VAL A 985 15.44 -26.45 -34.34
N PHE A 986 14.28 -26.10 -34.92
CA PHE A 986 13.11 -25.65 -34.17
C PHE A 986 12.30 -26.85 -33.64
N ASP A 987 11.93 -26.79 -32.36
CA ASP A 987 11.04 -27.74 -31.67
C ASP A 987 10.28 -26.99 -30.55
N ASP A 988 8.94 -27.17 -30.48
CA ASP A 988 8.05 -26.52 -29.50
C ASP A 988 8.48 -26.73 -28.04
N THR A 989 9.20 -27.82 -27.79
CA THR A 989 9.74 -28.18 -26.47
C THR A 989 10.90 -27.29 -26.02
N MET A 990 11.41 -26.40 -26.87
CA MET A 990 12.41 -25.39 -26.48
C MET A 990 11.79 -24.14 -25.85
N ILE A 991 10.46 -24.03 -25.75
CA ILE A 991 9.77 -22.87 -25.17
C ILE A 991 9.69 -23.01 -23.64
N PRO A 992 10.26 -22.08 -22.84
CA PRO A 992 10.20 -22.16 -21.39
C PRO A 992 8.82 -21.78 -20.85
N LEU A 993 8.39 -22.45 -19.78
CA LEU A 993 7.13 -22.12 -19.09
C LEU A 993 7.26 -20.85 -18.22
N TYR A 994 8.44 -20.62 -17.65
CA TYR A 994 8.74 -19.45 -16.83
C TYR A 994 10.06 -18.80 -17.28
N VAL A 995 10.18 -17.48 -17.15
CA VAL A 995 11.41 -16.74 -17.46
C VAL A 995 11.70 -15.74 -16.34
N ILE A 996 12.95 -15.69 -15.87
CA ILE A 996 13.43 -14.73 -14.86
C ILE A 996 14.83 -14.24 -15.22
N ASN A 997 15.25 -13.07 -14.73
CA ASN A 997 16.62 -12.60 -14.99
C ASN A 997 17.65 -13.49 -14.29
N SER A 998 17.49 -13.69 -12.99
CA SER A 998 18.32 -14.58 -12.16
C SER A 998 17.44 -15.42 -11.25
N PHE A 999 17.83 -16.67 -10.98
CA PHE A 999 17.17 -17.47 -9.95
C PHE A 999 17.34 -16.86 -8.54
N GLY A 1000 18.39 -16.06 -8.34
CA GLY A 1000 18.60 -15.28 -7.13
C GLY A 1000 17.56 -14.16 -6.93
N ASP A 1001 16.82 -13.75 -7.97
CA ASP A 1001 15.79 -12.71 -7.81
C ASP A 1001 14.57 -13.23 -7.03
N ILE A 1002 14.40 -14.56 -6.95
CA ILE A 1002 13.32 -15.19 -6.17
C ILE A 1002 13.43 -14.81 -4.70
N ILE A 1003 14.64 -14.80 -4.14
CA ILE A 1003 14.81 -14.40 -2.74
C ILE A 1003 14.56 -12.90 -2.55
N GLU A 1004 14.82 -12.03 -3.53
CA GLU A 1004 14.46 -10.60 -3.44
C GLU A 1004 12.95 -10.37 -3.58
N LEU A 1005 12.26 -11.19 -4.38
CA LEU A 1005 10.80 -11.19 -4.50
C LEU A 1005 10.11 -11.65 -3.20
N ILE A 1006 10.79 -12.48 -2.41
CA ILE A 1006 10.29 -13.05 -1.16
C ILE A 1006 10.75 -12.24 0.07
N ASN A 1007 11.99 -11.72 0.09
CA ASN A 1007 12.60 -11.02 1.22
C ASN A 1007 12.49 -9.48 1.15
N ARG A 1008 11.72 -8.91 0.23
CA ARG A 1008 11.22 -7.52 0.37
C ARG A 1008 10.00 -7.43 1.31
N GLU A 1009 9.74 -8.49 2.07
CA GLU A 1009 8.88 -8.55 3.27
C GLU A 1009 9.60 -8.03 4.53
#